data_AF-A0A7D9DNN1-F1
#
_entry.id   AF-A0A7D9DNN1-F1
#
_cell.length_a   1.000
_cell.length_b   1.000
_cell.length_c   1.000
_cell.angle_alpha   90.00
_cell.angle_beta   90.00
_cell.angle_gamma   90.00
#
_symmetry.space_group_name_H-M   'P 1'
#
loop_
_entity.id
_entity.type
_entity.pdbx_description
1 polymer ?
#
loop_
_entity_poly.entity_id
_entity_poly.type
_entity_poly.pdbx_seq_one_letter_code
_entity_poly.pdbx_strand_id
1 'polypeptide(L)'
;MPCTTNYMPKGGKTGNAICDSLLSTIKVLQVCEACVKRTVPTEHIIDNSIICKSRCNECLSMKSVCVECAEAGQSSCLPCLRACDHCLGCGILCKRRVFLVATADCEEGNKKAFYIIKESIADQSIDPELSLLSIIPDVPHVGKSLKAGFSNWFLKIGKERSNLAVIRSMRSRSSSNVKKVMTKLIPKNDHVRNRDRQDPSAVLSLTGDSLLNYLSNVGLVSTTIIPETSKFTIDNRPGMYPRPISVAIGSYGWIYVLYNYDEVNGLSDLLKARLHSPVDKVKIVNKQVKATSVHFAEGVVYLCGDNSPITVVDENSVLALDVGKIKTGPVAKQALQTYGLPVRGTVAQMKECLQQYKSRVKDEYAAKRFLSTTINFWRNEFNEQPSFTAICLVDGNLLYAACATESIIASVVTSRDGIGMRGTLQRTFSYDESWRTIHSLRVICSTAKLFVVTNSDIDMLDLESQIGHVHVVDNERDDVIFSDPINRKIYQYTPESEKTEIISGNGDENCIDGPVSQCSYRQPYGIAVEFDYVVYVTDAMSGTVHIISCLENTVKFLQAIGGLYKSFSVHDKGGSFEKHDLRSALELVSKCKDFLEENERVINRDVTSKLPRTLNGPQGNVASKTVDSVRLIEWGLSRLKDIVEQYNYQETNLLSCMTLDTEHFHSTTHFKCEVMTMLQYARSFGNCVKESMKRLSSWSAHYFTNPNSWYPLPEGTIHFRELPKLKPLPAANQSDESCQLLKEFSSIYGRAVRQRSGRQETTMAKSGTLPPTCYQVNLPIQEVTLHRQLDEENELNGIVGPGNQPNIEDAQDVDSSEGEVEYDSDESELEFEGDNDQRNQPLSAEHAADTPELAREAFFLIGSRSRFGRTVRFNGRFVQ
;
A
#
# COMPACT_ATOMS: atom_id res chain seq x y z
N MET A 1 -16.64 26.54 22.59
CA MET A 1 -17.81 25.65 22.71
C MET A 1 -17.40 24.30 22.15
N PRO A 2 -17.75 23.17 22.77
CA PRO A 2 -17.60 21.89 22.11
C PRO A 2 -18.57 21.88 20.91
N CYS A 3 -18.04 21.65 19.72
CA CYS A 3 -18.83 21.46 18.52
C CYS A 3 -19.00 19.96 18.33
N THR A 4 -20.24 19.48 18.22
CA THR A 4 -20.52 18.09 17.89
C THR A 4 -20.63 17.95 16.38
N THR A 5 -19.81 17.09 15.79
CA THR A 5 -19.91 16.77 14.36
C THR A 5 -20.85 15.57 14.18
N ASN A 6 -21.82 15.68 13.28
CA ASN A 6 -22.60 14.52 12.85
C ASN A 6 -21.67 13.52 12.15
N TYR A 7 -21.58 12.29 12.68
CA TYR A 7 -20.70 11.27 12.12
C TYR A 7 -21.39 10.65 10.90
N MET A 8 -20.85 10.87 9.70
CA MET A 8 -21.42 10.29 8.48
C MET A 8 -21.16 8.77 8.44
N PRO A 9 -22.18 7.94 8.11
CA PRO A 9 -21.99 6.51 7.94
C PRO A 9 -21.04 6.23 6.77
N LYS A 10 -20.33 5.09 6.80
CA LYS A 10 -19.32 4.73 5.79
C LYS A 10 -19.84 4.78 4.34
N GLY A 11 -21.10 4.41 4.11
CA GLY A 11 -21.73 4.45 2.77
C GLY A 11 -22.10 5.84 2.25
N GLY A 12 -22.01 6.89 3.08
CA GLY A 12 -22.34 8.29 2.72
C GLY A 12 -21.14 9.22 2.59
N LYS A 13 -19.90 8.71 2.74
CA LYS A 13 -18.65 9.47 2.69
C LYS A 13 -18.17 9.76 1.25
N THR A 14 -19.02 10.34 0.42
CA THR A 14 -18.55 10.82 -0.90
C THR A 14 -17.72 12.09 -0.72
N GLY A 15 -16.84 12.39 -1.69
CA GLY A 15 -16.02 13.61 -1.65
C GLY A 15 -16.88 14.89 -1.58
N ASN A 16 -18.00 14.93 -2.31
CA ASN A 16 -18.95 16.04 -2.27
C ASN A 16 -19.61 16.18 -0.90
N ALA A 17 -20.12 15.08 -0.34
CA ALA A 17 -20.78 15.09 0.97
C ALA A 17 -19.84 15.55 2.10
N ILE A 18 -18.58 15.11 2.06
CA ILE A 18 -17.56 15.55 3.00
C ILE A 18 -17.20 17.03 2.79
N CYS A 19 -17.07 17.47 1.54
CA CYS A 19 -16.84 18.88 1.20
C CYS A 19 -17.94 19.76 1.79
N ASP A 20 -19.21 19.45 1.50
CA ASP A 20 -20.36 20.19 1.99
C ASP A 20 -20.41 20.20 3.52
N SER A 21 -20.15 19.06 4.16
CA SER A 21 -20.09 18.94 5.62
C SER A 21 -18.96 19.80 6.22
N LEU A 22 -17.78 19.80 5.63
CA LEU A 22 -16.64 20.58 6.09
C LEU A 22 -16.91 22.08 5.95
N LEU A 23 -17.32 22.52 4.76
CA LEU A 23 -17.56 23.93 4.47
C LEU A 23 -18.73 24.48 5.29
N SER A 24 -19.82 23.73 5.44
CA SER A 24 -20.94 24.13 6.31
C SER A 24 -20.50 24.26 7.77
N THR A 25 -19.76 23.29 8.29
CA THR A 25 -19.24 23.33 9.66
C THR A 25 -18.38 24.57 9.89
N ILE A 26 -17.49 24.90 8.95
CA ILE A 26 -16.65 26.10 9.04
C ILE A 26 -17.52 27.37 9.08
N LYS A 27 -18.55 27.48 8.24
CA LYS A 27 -19.46 28.64 8.25
C LYS A 27 -20.15 28.81 9.61
N VAL A 28 -20.64 27.73 10.23
CA VAL A 28 -21.23 27.78 11.58
C VAL A 28 -20.20 28.28 12.60
N LEU A 29 -18.96 27.79 12.51
CA LEU A 29 -17.89 28.18 13.44
C LEU A 29 -17.45 29.65 13.28
N GLN A 30 -17.68 30.26 12.11
CA GLN A 30 -17.37 31.67 11.85
C GLN A 30 -18.48 32.65 12.26
N VAL A 31 -19.61 32.16 12.77
CA VAL A 31 -20.68 33.03 13.29
C VAL A 31 -20.18 33.86 14.48
N CYS A 32 -20.56 35.15 14.51
CA CYS A 32 -20.13 36.06 15.57
C CYS A 32 -20.76 35.71 16.93
N GLU A 33 -20.07 36.05 18.02
CA GLU A 33 -20.46 35.74 19.39
C GLU A 33 -21.89 36.22 19.73
N ALA A 34 -22.26 37.41 19.26
CA ALA A 34 -23.59 37.99 19.49
C ALA A 34 -24.68 37.18 18.79
N CYS A 35 -24.45 36.78 17.54
CA CYS A 35 -25.39 35.94 16.79
C CYS A 35 -25.51 34.55 17.41
N VAL A 36 -24.40 33.94 17.85
CA VAL A 36 -24.44 32.65 18.56
C VAL A 36 -25.29 32.73 19.83
N LYS A 37 -25.14 33.79 20.63
CA LYS A 37 -25.91 33.99 21.88
C LYS A 37 -27.41 34.17 21.64
N ARG A 38 -27.81 34.64 20.46
CA ARG A 38 -29.22 34.84 20.08
C ARG A 38 -29.87 33.55 19.57
N THR A 39 -29.07 32.62 19.06
CA THR A 39 -29.58 31.35 18.53
C THR A 39 -30.04 30.45 19.66
N VAL A 40 -31.27 29.93 19.54
CA VAL A 40 -31.76 28.86 20.39
C VAL A 40 -31.12 27.56 19.90
N PRO A 41 -30.27 26.88 20.69
CA PRO A 41 -29.65 25.63 20.26
C PRO A 41 -30.68 24.49 20.23
N THR A 42 -30.62 23.64 19.22
CA THR A 42 -31.41 22.40 19.14
C THR A 42 -30.56 21.26 19.69
N GLU A 43 -30.99 20.62 20.78
CA GLU A 43 -30.21 19.54 21.43
C GLU A 43 -28.76 19.93 21.85
N HIS A 44 -28.52 21.21 22.18
CA HIS A 44 -27.19 21.81 22.40
C HIS A 44 -26.30 21.93 21.16
N ILE A 45 -26.86 21.64 19.99
CA ILE A 45 -26.19 21.76 18.70
C ILE A 45 -26.64 23.08 18.07
N ILE A 46 -25.64 23.81 17.58
CA ILE A 46 -25.84 24.98 16.77
C ILE A 46 -25.73 24.51 15.31
N ASP A 47 -26.80 24.68 14.54
CA ASP A 47 -26.86 24.29 13.13
C ASP A 47 -26.67 25.50 12.19
N ASN A 48 -26.80 25.26 10.89
CA ASN A 48 -26.72 26.29 9.84
C ASN A 48 -27.90 27.29 9.84
N SER A 49 -28.89 27.17 10.73
CA SER A 49 -30.04 28.08 10.73
C SER A 49 -29.69 29.50 11.21
N ILE A 50 -28.46 29.73 11.69
CA ILE A 50 -28.05 31.03 12.19
C ILE A 50 -27.86 32.05 11.07
N ILE A 51 -28.61 33.14 11.15
CA ILE A 51 -28.47 34.28 10.26
C ILE A 51 -27.41 35.25 10.81
N CYS A 52 -26.17 35.15 10.31
CA CYS A 52 -25.06 36.09 10.57
C CYS A 52 -24.59 36.75 9.27
N LYS A 53 -25.46 37.56 8.66
CA LYS A 53 -25.16 38.20 7.36
C LYS A 53 -24.09 39.26 7.50
N SER A 54 -23.01 39.12 6.74
CA SER A 54 -21.90 40.09 6.68
C SER A 54 -21.42 40.35 5.26
N ARG A 55 -22.26 40.07 4.26
CA ARG A 55 -21.92 40.09 2.83
C ARG A 55 -22.48 41.33 2.14
N CYS A 56 -21.66 41.98 1.31
CA CYS A 56 -22.08 43.04 0.39
C CYS A 56 -21.60 42.71 -1.03
N ASN A 57 -22.51 42.57 -1.99
CA ASN A 57 -22.16 42.17 -3.37
C ASN A 57 -21.37 43.25 -4.11
N GLU A 58 -21.62 44.53 -3.83
CA GLU A 58 -20.87 45.65 -4.41
C GLU A 58 -19.42 45.71 -3.90
N CYS A 59 -19.22 45.49 -2.59
CA CYS A 59 -17.86 45.39 -2.05
C CYS A 59 -17.08 44.22 -2.66
N LEU A 60 -17.75 43.09 -2.91
CA LEU A 60 -17.14 41.90 -3.51
C LEU A 60 -16.78 42.13 -4.99
N SER A 61 -17.64 42.80 -5.77
CA SER A 61 -17.37 43.08 -7.18
C SER A 61 -16.22 44.08 -7.36
N MET A 62 -16.15 45.11 -6.52
CA MET A 62 -15.08 46.12 -6.57
C MET A 62 -13.77 45.66 -5.91
N LYS A 63 -13.79 44.56 -5.14
CA LYS A 63 -12.70 44.10 -4.27
C LYS A 63 -12.23 45.19 -3.28
N SER A 64 -13.10 46.14 -2.95
CA SER A 64 -12.87 47.25 -2.02
C SER A 64 -14.14 47.52 -1.21
N VAL A 65 -14.05 48.33 -0.15
CA VAL A 65 -15.23 48.74 0.62
C VAL A 65 -15.98 49.82 -0.18
N CYS A 66 -17.28 49.60 -0.48
CA CYS A 66 -18.11 50.60 -1.13
C CYS A 66 -18.41 51.78 -0.19
N VAL A 67 -18.85 52.92 -0.74
CA VAL A 67 -19.08 54.16 0.02
C VAL A 67 -20.05 53.94 1.17
N GLU A 68 -21.20 53.29 0.91
CA GLU A 68 -22.21 52.99 1.95
C GLU A 68 -21.63 52.13 3.08
N CYS A 69 -20.82 51.13 2.74
CA CYS A 69 -20.21 50.26 3.74
C CYS A 69 -19.10 50.98 4.53
N ALA A 70 -18.36 51.88 3.91
CA ALA A 70 -17.35 52.70 4.57
C ALA A 70 -18.01 53.66 5.57
N GLU A 71 -19.11 54.31 5.18
CA GLU A 71 -19.91 55.17 6.06
C GLU A 71 -20.54 54.39 7.22
N ALA A 72 -20.95 53.14 6.97
CA ALA A 72 -21.41 52.21 8.01
C ALA A 72 -20.29 51.71 8.95
N GLY A 73 -19.03 52.11 8.74
CA GLY A 73 -17.89 51.74 9.59
C GLY A 73 -17.29 50.37 9.29
N GLN A 74 -17.48 49.84 8.08
CA GLN A 74 -16.92 48.54 7.69
C GLN A 74 -15.48 48.70 7.17
N SER A 75 -14.60 47.77 7.55
CA SER A 75 -13.17 47.84 7.28
C SER A 75 -12.67 46.89 6.19
N SER A 76 -13.52 45.99 5.69
CA SER A 76 -13.15 44.98 4.70
C SER A 76 -14.26 44.68 3.72
N CYS A 77 -13.90 44.31 2.49
CA CYS A 77 -14.82 43.78 1.48
C CYS A 77 -15.14 42.30 1.71
N LEU A 78 -14.28 41.57 2.45
CA LEU A 78 -14.49 40.15 2.73
C LEU A 78 -15.50 39.96 3.85
N PRO A 79 -16.53 39.10 3.66
CA PRO A 79 -17.55 38.87 4.66
C PRO A 79 -16.98 38.40 6.00
N CYS A 80 -15.99 37.51 5.99
CA CYS A 80 -15.39 36.95 7.20
C CYS A 80 -14.61 37.98 8.04
N LEU A 81 -14.20 39.12 7.49
CA LEU A 81 -13.38 40.13 8.16
C LEU A 81 -14.14 41.40 8.57
N ARG A 82 -15.46 41.44 8.38
CA ARG A 82 -16.28 42.63 8.63
C ARG A 82 -17.43 42.36 9.60
N ALA A 83 -18.04 43.40 10.15
CA ALA A 83 -19.14 43.26 11.10
C ALA A 83 -20.40 42.72 10.40
N CYS A 84 -21.20 41.89 11.09
CA CYS A 84 -22.50 41.47 10.59
C CYS A 84 -23.56 42.56 10.74
N ASP A 85 -24.58 42.52 9.88
CA ASP A 85 -25.67 43.50 9.82
C ASP A 85 -26.35 43.70 11.17
N HIS A 86 -26.51 42.62 11.94
CA HIS A 86 -27.10 42.67 13.27
C HIS A 86 -26.22 43.43 14.28
N CYS A 87 -24.92 43.11 14.34
CA CYS A 87 -24.03 43.79 15.28
C CYS A 87 -23.90 45.27 14.93
N LEU A 88 -23.84 45.57 13.63
CA LEU A 88 -23.75 46.92 13.10
C LEU A 88 -25.02 47.73 13.42
N GLY A 89 -26.20 47.17 13.17
CA GLY A 89 -27.48 47.80 13.51
C GLY A 89 -27.73 47.98 15.01
N CYS A 90 -27.13 47.15 15.86
CA CYS A 90 -27.19 47.28 17.31
C CYS A 90 -26.06 48.13 17.92
N GLY A 91 -25.11 48.62 17.13
CA GLY A 91 -23.97 49.39 17.63
C GLY A 91 -23.05 48.61 18.57
N ILE A 92 -22.97 47.28 18.43
CA ILE A 92 -22.14 46.40 19.27
C ILE A 92 -20.92 45.86 18.53
N LEU A 93 -19.84 45.60 19.26
CA LEU A 93 -18.61 45.03 18.70
C LEU A 93 -18.84 43.61 18.17
N CYS A 94 -18.65 43.41 16.87
CA CYS A 94 -18.77 42.10 16.23
C CYS A 94 -17.50 41.26 16.46
N LYS A 95 -17.51 40.38 17.47
CA LYS A 95 -16.43 39.41 17.70
C LYS A 95 -16.71 38.11 16.95
N ARG A 96 -15.84 37.74 16.02
CA ARG A 96 -15.94 36.51 15.21
C ARG A 96 -14.60 35.80 15.09
N ARG A 97 -14.65 34.53 14.72
CA ARG A 97 -13.47 33.71 14.43
C ARG A 97 -13.39 33.51 12.92
N VAL A 98 -12.18 33.45 12.40
CA VAL A 98 -11.91 33.15 11.01
C VAL A 98 -11.08 31.87 10.97
N PHE A 99 -11.52 30.90 10.20
CA PHE A 99 -10.83 29.62 10.06
C PHE A 99 -9.98 29.66 8.80
N LEU A 100 -8.66 29.72 8.99
CA LEU A 100 -7.69 29.81 7.90
C LEU A 100 -7.28 28.44 7.34
N VAL A 101 -7.42 27.37 8.14
CA VAL A 101 -6.97 26.04 7.76
C VAL A 101 -8.03 25.00 8.13
N ALA A 102 -8.33 24.12 7.18
CA ALA A 102 -8.98 22.84 7.45
C ALA A 102 -7.97 21.70 7.32
N THR A 103 -7.93 20.83 8.33
CA THR A 103 -7.09 19.63 8.38
C THR A 103 -7.96 18.39 8.55
N ALA A 104 -7.59 17.32 7.86
CA ALA A 104 -8.26 16.04 7.91
C ALA A 104 -7.27 14.91 7.58
N ASP A 105 -7.64 13.69 7.94
CA ASP A 105 -6.86 12.53 7.52
C ASP A 105 -6.87 12.35 5.99
N CYS A 106 -6.00 11.47 5.52
CA CYS A 106 -5.82 11.17 4.11
C CYS A 106 -6.73 10.03 3.61
N GLU A 107 -7.92 9.84 4.20
CA GLU A 107 -8.94 8.94 3.65
C GLU A 107 -9.40 9.42 2.27
N GLU A 108 -9.79 8.50 1.39
CA GLU A 108 -10.17 8.80 0.00
C GLU A 108 -11.25 9.89 -0.11
N GLY A 109 -12.26 9.85 0.76
CA GLY A 109 -13.33 10.85 0.81
C GLY A 109 -12.82 12.25 1.20
N ASN A 110 -11.98 12.34 2.23
CA ASN A 110 -11.39 13.59 2.69
C ASN A 110 -10.45 14.20 1.62
N LYS A 111 -9.66 13.35 0.95
CA LYS A 111 -8.82 13.77 -0.18
C LYS A 111 -9.64 14.36 -1.33
N LYS A 112 -10.71 13.68 -1.75
CA LYS A 112 -11.61 14.17 -2.80
C LYS A 112 -12.24 15.51 -2.41
N ALA A 113 -12.69 15.65 -1.16
CA ALA A 113 -13.23 16.92 -0.65
C ALA A 113 -12.19 18.06 -0.72
N PHE A 114 -10.94 17.78 -0.36
CA PHE A 114 -9.85 18.73 -0.45
C PHE A 114 -9.55 19.16 -1.89
N TYR A 115 -9.60 18.24 -2.85
CA TYR A 115 -9.48 18.60 -4.27
C TYR A 115 -10.61 19.52 -4.73
N ILE A 116 -11.86 19.20 -4.39
CA ILE A 116 -13.02 20.04 -4.72
C ILE A 116 -12.86 21.46 -4.15
N ILE A 117 -12.42 21.58 -2.90
CA ILE A 117 -12.17 22.89 -2.26
C ILE A 117 -11.05 23.64 -2.97
N LYS A 118 -9.94 22.97 -3.30
CA LYS A 118 -8.82 23.57 -4.03
C LYS A 118 -9.24 24.08 -5.40
N GLU A 119 -9.99 23.28 -6.16
CA GLU A 119 -10.53 23.67 -7.48
C GLU A 119 -11.50 24.85 -7.35
N SER A 120 -12.40 24.82 -6.36
CA SER A 120 -13.35 25.91 -6.11
C SER A 120 -12.65 27.23 -5.76
N ILE A 121 -11.51 27.17 -5.07
CA ILE A 121 -10.66 28.33 -4.78
C ILE A 121 -9.99 28.84 -6.05
N ALA A 122 -9.43 27.94 -6.87
CA ALA A 122 -8.76 28.30 -8.12
C ALA A 122 -9.72 28.96 -9.12
N ASP A 123 -10.94 28.42 -9.24
CA ASP A 123 -11.98 28.91 -10.15
C ASP A 123 -12.77 30.10 -9.58
N GLN A 124 -12.42 30.58 -8.38
CA GLN A 124 -13.11 31.67 -7.67
C GLN A 124 -14.62 31.40 -7.44
N SER A 125 -15.03 30.14 -7.43
CA SER A 125 -16.41 29.70 -7.19
C SER A 125 -16.71 29.43 -5.71
N ILE A 126 -15.68 29.36 -4.86
CA ILE A 126 -15.84 29.18 -3.42
C ILE A 126 -16.64 30.34 -2.80
N ASP A 127 -17.46 30.02 -1.78
CA ASP A 127 -18.21 31.04 -1.05
C ASP A 127 -17.25 32.13 -0.51
N PRO A 128 -17.52 33.43 -0.75
CA PRO A 128 -16.70 34.52 -0.22
C PRO A 128 -16.47 34.51 1.30
N GLU A 129 -17.36 33.90 2.08
CA GLU A 129 -17.16 33.69 3.54
C GLU A 129 -15.99 32.74 3.85
N LEU A 130 -15.59 31.90 2.90
CA LEU A 130 -14.53 30.91 2.97
C LEU A 130 -13.31 31.28 2.11
N SER A 131 -13.26 32.52 1.61
CA SER A 131 -12.20 33.01 0.72
C SER A 131 -10.79 32.96 1.31
N LEU A 132 -10.66 32.90 2.64
CA LEU A 132 -9.38 32.78 3.36
C LEU A 132 -9.07 31.33 3.80
N LEU A 133 -9.88 30.36 3.37
CA LEU A 133 -9.65 28.96 3.73
C LEU A 133 -8.48 28.38 2.93
N SER A 134 -7.60 27.68 3.64
CA SER A 134 -6.58 26.77 3.12
C SER A 134 -6.86 25.35 3.61
N ILE A 135 -6.38 24.36 2.88
CA ILE A 135 -6.52 22.94 3.25
C ILE A 135 -5.15 22.32 3.40
N ILE A 136 -4.93 21.59 4.50
CA ILE A 136 -3.65 20.93 4.79
C ILE A 136 -3.97 19.51 5.25
N PRO A 137 -3.64 18.47 4.45
CA PRO A 137 -3.73 17.08 4.89
C PRO A 137 -2.91 16.80 6.14
N ASP A 138 -3.41 15.89 6.99
CA ASP A 138 -2.69 15.49 8.20
C ASP A 138 -1.35 14.83 7.88
N VAL A 139 -0.29 15.51 8.30
CA VAL A 139 1.10 15.15 8.00
C VAL A 139 1.54 13.83 8.62
N PRO A 140 1.25 13.55 9.91
CA PRO A 140 1.45 12.22 10.48
C PRO A 140 0.86 11.10 9.62
N HIS A 141 -0.38 11.23 9.16
CA HIS A 141 -1.01 10.25 8.27
C HIS A 141 -0.31 10.10 6.90
N VAL A 142 0.17 11.21 6.30
CA VAL A 142 0.94 11.15 5.04
C VAL A 142 2.27 10.41 5.23
N GLY A 143 3.05 10.74 6.26
CA GLY A 143 4.31 10.04 6.55
C GLY A 143 4.11 8.56 6.90
N LYS A 144 3.03 8.23 7.62
CA LYS A 144 2.62 6.83 7.87
C LYS A 144 2.33 6.09 6.57
N SER A 145 1.67 6.74 5.60
CA SER A 145 1.40 6.17 4.27
C SER A 145 2.69 5.93 3.47
N LEU A 146 3.63 6.89 3.46
CA LEU A 146 4.94 6.74 2.82
C LEU A 146 5.73 5.56 3.41
N LYS A 147 5.81 5.48 4.75
CA LYS A 147 6.41 4.35 5.46
C LYS A 147 5.73 3.02 5.14
N ALA A 148 4.40 2.99 5.04
CA ALA A 148 3.67 1.77 4.74
C ALA A 148 3.97 1.27 3.32
N GLY A 149 4.04 2.17 2.33
CA GLY A 149 4.49 1.86 0.98
C GLY A 149 5.90 1.28 0.97
N PHE A 150 6.84 1.95 1.63
CA PHE A 150 8.23 1.50 1.80
C PHE A 150 8.37 0.15 2.54
N SER A 151 7.42 -0.18 3.42
CA SER A 151 7.41 -1.46 4.12
C SER A 151 6.88 -2.63 3.29
N ASN A 152 6.04 -2.35 2.31
CA ASN A 152 5.34 -3.38 1.55
C ASN A 152 6.02 -3.66 0.21
N TRP A 153 6.58 -2.63 -0.43
CA TRP A 153 7.12 -2.74 -1.79
C TRP A 153 8.63 -2.52 -1.82
N PHE A 154 9.34 -3.24 -2.67
CA PHE A 154 10.73 -2.93 -3.00
C PHE A 154 10.76 -1.76 -3.98
N LEU A 155 10.90 -0.55 -3.44
CA LEU A 155 10.90 0.68 -4.20
C LEU A 155 12.18 0.80 -5.03
N LYS A 156 12.09 1.31 -6.25
CA LYS A 156 13.24 1.82 -7.01
C LYS A 156 13.48 3.25 -6.54
N ILE A 157 14.60 3.49 -5.86
CA ILE A 157 14.98 4.83 -5.42
C ILE A 157 16.35 5.15 -6.03
N GLY A 158 16.37 5.97 -7.09
CA GLY A 158 17.56 6.11 -7.92
C GLY A 158 17.94 4.77 -8.57
N LYS A 159 19.17 4.30 -8.33
CA LYS A 159 19.68 2.98 -8.75
C LYS A 159 19.59 1.89 -7.66
N GLU A 160 18.83 2.13 -6.59
CA GLU A 160 18.66 1.19 -5.47
C GLU A 160 17.32 0.47 -5.51
N ARG A 161 17.30 -0.79 -5.05
CA ARG A 161 16.08 -1.44 -4.56
C ARG A 161 16.01 -1.29 -3.05
N SER A 162 15.02 -0.53 -2.58
CA SER A 162 14.89 -0.12 -1.18
C SER A 162 13.61 -0.67 -0.55
N ASN A 163 13.73 -1.26 0.64
CA ASN A 163 12.60 -1.74 1.43
C ASN A 163 12.91 -1.71 2.93
N LEU A 164 11.88 -1.53 3.77
CA LEU A 164 12.03 -1.57 5.23
C LEU A 164 12.61 -2.91 5.75
N ALA A 165 12.45 -4.00 4.98
CA ALA A 165 13.03 -5.30 5.27
C ALA A 165 14.55 -5.27 5.36
N VAL A 166 15.24 -4.39 4.62
CA VAL A 166 16.70 -4.24 4.64
C VAL A 166 17.17 -3.64 5.97
N ILE A 167 16.46 -2.62 6.47
CA ILE A 167 16.75 -2.04 7.80
C ILE A 167 16.44 -3.06 8.90
N ARG A 168 15.37 -3.84 8.72
CA ARG A 168 14.98 -4.90 9.66
C ARG A 168 15.99 -6.04 9.71
N SER A 169 16.49 -6.51 8.56
CA SER A 169 17.47 -7.60 8.49
C SER A 169 18.76 -7.22 9.22
N MET A 170 19.22 -5.96 9.07
CA MET A 170 20.32 -5.41 9.86
C MET A 170 20.06 -5.48 11.37
N ARG A 171 18.83 -5.21 11.81
CA ARG A 171 18.46 -5.28 13.22
C ARG A 171 18.33 -6.70 13.77
N SER A 172 17.83 -7.66 12.98
CA SER A 172 17.40 -8.98 13.49
C SER A 172 18.21 -10.17 12.99
N ARG A 173 18.88 -10.07 11.84
CA ARG A 173 19.54 -11.19 11.15
C ARG A 173 21.04 -11.01 10.95
N SER A 174 21.57 -9.81 11.14
CA SER A 174 22.99 -9.53 10.95
C SER A 174 23.96 -10.02 12.02
N SER A 175 25.24 -9.70 11.85
CA SER A 175 26.28 -9.93 12.84
C SER A 175 25.90 -9.37 14.21
N SER A 176 26.48 -9.93 15.28
CA SER A 176 26.17 -9.49 16.65
C SER A 176 26.44 -7.99 16.87
N ASN A 177 27.42 -7.44 16.15
CA ASN A 177 27.90 -6.07 16.23
C ASN A 177 26.83 -5.13 15.65
N VAL A 178 26.39 -5.41 14.43
CA VAL A 178 25.35 -4.65 13.72
C VAL A 178 24.02 -4.73 14.47
N LYS A 179 23.64 -5.93 14.95
CA LYS A 179 22.43 -6.12 15.77
C LYS A 179 22.42 -5.24 17.01
N LYS A 180 23.53 -5.16 17.75
CA LYS A 180 23.67 -4.32 18.96
C LYS A 180 23.47 -2.84 18.63
N VAL A 181 24.12 -2.34 17.57
CA VAL A 181 24.00 -0.94 17.14
C VAL A 181 22.57 -0.64 16.67
N MET A 182 22.02 -1.46 15.78
CA MET A 182 20.68 -1.29 15.23
C MET A 182 19.58 -1.41 16.27
N THR A 183 19.73 -2.27 17.28
CA THR A 183 18.76 -2.37 18.39
C THR A 183 18.81 -1.15 19.31
N LYS A 184 19.97 -0.49 19.44
CA LYS A 184 20.09 0.78 20.16
C LYS A 184 19.47 1.93 19.36
N LEU A 185 19.70 1.98 18.06
CA LEU A 185 19.14 3.01 17.17
C LEU A 185 17.62 2.84 16.95
N ILE A 186 17.14 1.60 16.91
CA ILE A 186 15.74 1.25 16.76
C ILE A 186 15.33 0.30 17.90
N PRO A 187 15.03 0.81 19.11
CA PRO A 187 14.68 -0.02 20.26
C PRO A 187 13.46 -0.90 20.02
N LYS A 188 12.41 -0.33 19.44
CA LYS A 188 11.14 -1.02 19.18
C LYS A 188 11.18 -1.76 17.85
N ASN A 189 11.19 -3.10 17.91
CA ASN A 189 11.17 -3.95 16.71
C ASN A 189 9.91 -3.72 15.83
N ASP A 190 8.79 -3.30 16.43
CA ASP A 190 7.55 -3.05 15.70
C ASP A 190 7.65 -1.88 14.71
N HIS A 191 8.60 -0.95 14.92
CA HIS A 191 8.84 0.18 14.00
C HIS A 191 9.28 -0.28 12.60
N VAL A 192 10.00 -1.40 12.52
CA VAL A 192 10.49 -2.01 11.27
C VAL A 192 9.60 -3.16 10.76
N ARG A 193 8.46 -3.45 11.41
CA ARG A 193 7.51 -4.51 11.01
C ARG A 193 6.21 -4.01 10.41
N ASN A 194 5.94 -2.71 10.52
CA ASN A 194 4.68 -2.08 10.11
C ASN A 194 3.43 -2.74 10.75
N ARG A 195 3.58 -3.19 12.01
CA ARG A 195 2.53 -3.86 12.79
C ARG A 195 1.49 -2.87 13.31
N ASP A 196 1.95 -1.82 13.99
CA ASP A 196 1.10 -0.69 14.35
C ASP A 196 1.20 0.39 13.27
N ARG A 197 0.23 0.38 12.36
CA ARG A 197 0.14 1.36 11.27
C ARG A 197 -0.30 2.74 11.75
N GLN A 198 -0.64 2.90 13.02
CA GLN A 198 -1.09 4.18 13.58
C GLN A 198 -0.04 4.88 14.43
N ASP A 199 1.02 4.20 14.86
CA ASP A 199 2.10 4.78 15.66
C ASP A 199 2.97 5.75 14.84
N PRO A 200 2.91 7.07 15.08
CA PRO A 200 3.77 8.04 14.38
C PRO A 200 5.24 7.94 14.83
N SER A 201 5.52 7.41 16.02
CA SER A 201 6.88 7.22 16.55
C SER A 201 7.72 6.27 15.68
N ALA A 202 7.05 5.38 14.94
CA ALA A 202 7.71 4.48 14.01
C ALA A 202 8.34 5.22 12.83
N VAL A 203 7.74 6.33 12.38
CA VAL A 203 8.34 7.19 11.34
C VAL A 203 9.48 7.99 11.96
N LEU A 204 9.27 8.63 13.11
CA LEU A 204 10.30 9.41 13.82
C LEU A 204 11.58 8.58 14.10
N SER A 205 11.43 7.33 14.52
CA SER A 205 12.58 6.45 14.75
C SER A 205 13.35 6.11 13.47
N LEU A 206 12.67 6.01 12.33
CA LEU A 206 13.30 5.68 11.04
C LEU A 206 13.96 6.90 10.39
N THR A 207 13.51 8.10 10.75
CA THR A 207 14.01 9.37 10.21
C THR A 207 14.94 10.13 11.17
N GLY A 208 15.29 9.52 12.30
CA GLY A 208 16.19 10.11 13.29
C GLY A 208 17.64 10.23 12.80
N ASP A 209 18.26 11.39 13.01
CA ASP A 209 19.58 11.73 12.44
C ASP A 209 20.68 10.72 12.81
N SER A 210 20.62 10.14 14.02
CA SER A 210 21.58 9.09 14.45
C SER A 210 21.50 7.82 13.61
N LEU A 211 20.28 7.40 13.24
CA LEU A 211 20.08 6.24 12.39
C LEU A 211 20.51 6.56 10.96
N LEU A 212 20.11 7.72 10.44
CA LEU A 212 20.45 8.14 9.08
C LEU A 212 21.97 8.24 8.89
N ASN A 213 22.68 8.84 9.84
CA ASN A 213 24.15 8.91 9.84
C ASN A 213 24.78 7.51 9.86
N TYR A 214 24.22 6.56 10.63
CA TYR A 214 24.72 5.19 10.62
C TYR A 214 24.50 4.54 9.24
N LEU A 215 23.27 4.61 8.70
CA LEU A 215 22.91 4.00 7.42
C LEU A 215 23.73 4.56 6.25
N SER A 216 24.03 5.87 6.24
CA SER A 216 24.90 6.49 5.23
C SER A 216 26.30 5.90 5.16
N ASN A 217 26.79 5.32 6.26
CA ASN A 217 28.14 4.75 6.36
C ASN A 217 28.18 3.22 6.19
N VAL A 218 27.02 2.57 6.02
CA VAL A 218 26.95 1.10 5.92
C VAL A 218 27.41 0.60 4.54
N GLY A 219 27.14 1.36 3.47
CA GLY A 219 27.36 0.93 2.09
C GLY A 219 26.34 -0.11 1.61
N LEU A 220 26.79 -1.14 0.90
CA LEU A 220 25.95 -2.23 0.39
C LEU A 220 25.48 -3.16 1.52
N VAL A 221 24.23 -3.62 1.42
CA VAL A 221 23.60 -4.55 2.37
C VAL A 221 22.99 -5.73 1.64
N SER A 222 23.36 -6.96 2.04
CA SER A 222 22.73 -8.20 1.60
C SER A 222 21.54 -8.54 2.51
N THR A 223 20.38 -8.83 1.93
CA THR A 223 19.17 -9.21 2.68
C THR A 223 18.44 -10.37 2.03
N THR A 224 18.12 -11.40 2.83
CA THR A 224 17.26 -12.50 2.41
C THR A 224 15.84 -12.01 2.07
N ILE A 225 15.35 -12.32 0.86
CA ILE A 225 13.99 -12.01 0.38
C ILE A 225 13.10 -13.23 0.16
N ILE A 226 13.70 -14.41 -0.11
CA ILE A 226 12.99 -15.69 -0.19
C ILE A 226 13.72 -16.70 0.69
N PRO A 227 13.05 -17.38 1.63
CA PRO A 227 11.77 -16.96 2.21
C PRO A 227 11.97 -15.67 3.01
N GLU A 228 11.01 -14.75 2.97
CA GLU A 228 10.99 -13.64 3.93
C GLU A 228 10.71 -14.20 5.34
N THR A 229 11.48 -13.75 6.32
CA THR A 229 11.61 -14.44 7.62
C THR A 229 10.86 -13.78 8.77
N SER A 230 10.07 -12.75 8.52
CA SER A 230 9.33 -11.98 9.53
C SER A 230 7.81 -11.93 9.30
N LYS A 231 7.34 -12.17 8.08
CA LYS A 231 5.97 -12.14 7.59
C LYS A 231 5.74 -13.45 6.81
N PHE A 232 5.40 -14.51 7.54
CA PHE A 232 5.13 -15.81 6.94
C PHE A 232 3.75 -15.82 6.28
N THR A 233 3.71 -16.38 5.07
CA THR A 233 2.49 -16.60 4.29
C THR A 233 2.43 -18.09 3.94
N ILE A 234 1.39 -18.54 3.24
CA ILE A 234 1.38 -19.91 2.72
C ILE A 234 2.49 -20.08 1.68
N ASP A 235 2.82 -19.03 0.93
CA ASP A 235 3.73 -19.02 -0.22
C ASP A 235 5.17 -18.60 0.12
N ASN A 236 5.50 -18.45 1.40
CA ASN A 236 6.79 -17.89 1.83
C ASN A 236 7.33 -18.56 3.11
N ARG A 237 7.05 -19.84 3.30
CA ARG A 237 7.57 -20.61 4.45
C ARG A 237 9.00 -21.09 4.17
N PRO A 238 9.85 -21.17 5.20
CA PRO A 238 11.15 -21.82 5.06
C PRO A 238 11.03 -23.25 4.52
N GLY A 239 11.90 -23.59 3.56
CA GLY A 239 11.93 -24.89 2.90
C GLY A 239 10.99 -25.04 1.70
N MET A 240 10.16 -24.04 1.36
CA MET A 240 9.25 -24.14 0.20
C MET A 240 9.96 -24.16 -1.15
N TYR A 241 11.06 -23.42 -1.27
CA TYR A 241 11.83 -23.29 -2.51
C TYR A 241 13.26 -23.73 -2.23
N PRO A 242 13.51 -25.04 -2.02
CA PRO A 242 14.82 -25.55 -1.67
C PRO A 242 15.78 -25.42 -2.87
N ARG A 243 17.09 -25.35 -2.61
CA ARG A 243 18.15 -25.38 -3.64
C ARG A 243 17.91 -24.43 -4.83
N PRO A 244 17.77 -23.11 -4.59
CA PRO A 244 17.73 -22.15 -5.67
C PRO A 244 19.12 -22.02 -6.31
N ILE A 245 19.22 -22.29 -7.62
CA ILE A 245 20.50 -22.36 -8.34
C ILE A 245 20.66 -21.22 -9.36
N SER A 246 19.59 -20.63 -9.87
CA SER A 246 19.70 -19.54 -10.83
C SER A 246 18.61 -18.51 -10.59
N VAL A 247 18.91 -17.24 -10.85
CA VAL A 247 17.96 -16.13 -10.76
C VAL A 247 18.09 -15.24 -11.99
N ALA A 248 16.97 -14.70 -12.47
CA ALA A 248 16.92 -13.69 -13.52
C ALA A 248 15.93 -12.59 -13.14
N ILE A 249 16.20 -11.37 -13.60
CA ILE A 249 15.26 -10.25 -13.46
C ILE A 249 14.24 -10.36 -14.57
N GLY A 250 12.97 -10.46 -14.20
CA GLY A 250 11.86 -10.59 -15.13
C GLY A 250 11.37 -9.24 -15.65
N SER A 251 10.09 -9.19 -16.01
CA SER A 251 9.37 -7.93 -16.17
C SER A 251 9.53 -7.05 -14.92
N TYR A 252 9.55 -5.72 -15.09
CA TYR A 252 9.91 -4.81 -14.00
C TYR A 252 9.11 -5.08 -12.71
N GLY A 253 9.83 -5.33 -11.60
CA GLY A 253 9.25 -5.72 -10.32
C GLY A 253 9.08 -7.24 -10.12
N TRP A 254 9.57 -8.07 -11.04
CA TRP A 254 9.49 -9.53 -10.98
C TRP A 254 10.86 -10.18 -11.10
N ILE A 255 10.99 -11.36 -10.50
CA ILE A 255 12.16 -12.22 -10.63
C ILE A 255 11.74 -13.64 -11.01
N TYR A 256 12.63 -14.32 -11.71
CA TYR A 256 12.54 -15.74 -12.02
C TYR A 256 13.63 -16.48 -11.28
N VAL A 257 13.31 -17.64 -10.70
CA VAL A 257 14.26 -18.44 -9.93
C VAL A 257 14.12 -19.90 -10.35
N LEU A 258 15.24 -20.55 -10.70
CA LEU A 258 15.31 -22.00 -10.80
C LEU A 258 15.58 -22.56 -9.40
N TYR A 259 14.70 -23.44 -8.95
CA TYR A 259 14.79 -24.07 -7.62
C TYR A 259 14.47 -25.56 -7.71
N ASN A 260 14.61 -26.25 -6.58
CA ASN A 260 14.42 -27.69 -6.47
C ASN A 260 15.31 -28.48 -7.44
N TYR A 261 16.54 -28.01 -7.63
CA TYR A 261 17.49 -28.63 -8.55
C TYR A 261 17.81 -30.07 -8.13
N ASP A 262 17.69 -30.99 -9.08
CA ASP A 262 18.09 -32.38 -8.98
C ASP A 262 19.38 -32.60 -9.79
N GLU A 263 20.50 -32.76 -9.08
CA GLU A 263 21.82 -33.01 -9.67
C GLU A 263 21.88 -34.30 -10.49
N VAL A 264 21.05 -35.31 -10.18
CA VAL A 264 21.10 -36.61 -10.88
C VAL A 264 20.48 -36.50 -12.27
N ASN A 265 19.35 -35.79 -12.37
CA ASN A 265 18.58 -35.70 -13.60
C ASN A 265 18.79 -34.37 -14.36
N GLY A 266 19.44 -33.39 -13.73
CA GLY A 266 19.61 -32.04 -14.27
C GLY A 266 18.30 -31.26 -14.39
N LEU A 267 17.32 -31.56 -13.53
CA LEU A 267 15.97 -30.99 -13.59
C LEU A 267 15.77 -29.92 -12.51
N SER A 268 15.05 -28.85 -12.86
CA SER A 268 14.69 -27.74 -11.98
C SER A 268 13.23 -27.34 -12.17
N ASP A 269 12.64 -26.74 -11.13
CA ASP A 269 11.36 -26.06 -11.23
C ASP A 269 11.58 -24.55 -11.45
N LEU A 270 10.78 -23.93 -12.31
CA LEU A 270 10.83 -22.49 -12.61
C LEU A 270 9.80 -21.73 -11.77
N LEU A 271 10.29 -20.89 -10.87
CA LEU A 271 9.50 -19.97 -10.05
C LEU A 271 9.44 -18.59 -10.69
N LYS A 272 8.26 -17.96 -10.65
CA LYS A 272 8.08 -16.53 -10.89
C LYS A 272 7.57 -15.88 -9.61
N ALA A 273 8.18 -14.78 -9.21
CA ALA A 273 7.83 -14.11 -7.96
C ALA A 273 7.88 -12.58 -8.09
N ARG A 274 6.97 -11.87 -7.41
CA ARG A 274 6.91 -10.41 -7.43
C ARG A 274 7.64 -9.80 -6.24
N LEU A 275 8.38 -8.72 -6.49
CA LEU A 275 9.12 -7.96 -5.49
C LEU A 275 8.19 -7.16 -4.56
N HIS A 276 7.62 -7.88 -3.59
CA HIS A 276 6.89 -7.36 -2.44
C HIS A 276 7.57 -7.84 -1.13
N SER A 277 7.17 -7.32 0.03
CA SER A 277 7.71 -7.69 1.35
C SER A 277 6.59 -8.17 2.30
N PRO A 278 6.34 -9.49 2.40
CA PRO A 278 7.12 -10.59 1.81
C PRO A 278 6.88 -10.71 0.31
N VAL A 279 7.79 -11.40 -0.40
CA VAL A 279 7.61 -11.72 -1.82
C VAL A 279 6.24 -12.38 -2.01
N ASP A 280 5.49 -11.95 -3.02
CA ASP A 280 4.10 -12.35 -3.24
C ASP A 280 3.82 -12.73 -4.69
N LYS A 281 2.57 -13.14 -4.96
CA LYS A 281 2.12 -13.66 -6.27
C LYS A 281 3.08 -14.73 -6.83
N VAL A 282 3.55 -15.60 -5.95
CA VAL A 282 4.52 -16.63 -6.30
C VAL A 282 3.83 -17.71 -7.13
N LYS A 283 4.33 -17.97 -8.33
CA LYS A 283 3.77 -18.95 -9.26
C LYS A 283 4.87 -19.88 -9.77
N ILE A 284 4.61 -21.18 -9.70
CA ILE A 284 5.42 -22.18 -10.40
C ILE A 284 4.98 -22.14 -11.86
N VAL A 285 5.88 -21.71 -12.75
CA VAL A 285 5.59 -21.52 -14.17
C VAL A 285 5.72 -22.85 -14.90
N ASN A 286 6.84 -23.54 -14.70
CA ASN A 286 7.10 -24.87 -15.24
C ASN A 286 7.75 -25.75 -14.16
N LYS A 287 7.47 -27.06 -14.20
CA LYS A 287 8.10 -28.05 -13.31
C LYS A 287 9.00 -28.99 -14.10
N GLN A 288 10.03 -29.51 -13.44
CA GLN A 288 10.91 -30.55 -13.98
C GLN A 288 11.48 -30.20 -15.36
N VAL A 289 11.96 -28.97 -15.52
CA VAL A 289 12.60 -28.49 -16.74
C VAL A 289 14.09 -28.80 -16.68
N LYS A 290 14.66 -29.33 -17.76
CA LYS A 290 16.10 -29.55 -17.89
C LYS A 290 16.83 -28.20 -18.06
N ALA A 291 17.14 -27.53 -16.95
CA ALA A 291 17.72 -26.20 -16.92
C ALA A 291 18.55 -25.96 -15.66
N THR A 292 19.74 -25.39 -15.86
CA THR A 292 20.67 -24.95 -14.80
C THR A 292 20.80 -23.43 -14.76
N SER A 293 20.46 -22.75 -15.86
CA SER A 293 20.45 -21.29 -15.99
C SER A 293 19.09 -20.77 -16.46
N VAL A 294 18.70 -19.60 -15.93
CA VAL A 294 17.53 -18.84 -16.38
C VAL A 294 17.95 -17.44 -16.77
N HIS A 295 17.40 -16.96 -17.89
CA HIS A 295 17.58 -15.60 -18.39
C HIS A 295 16.23 -15.06 -18.85
N PHE A 296 16.12 -13.74 -18.99
CA PHE A 296 14.88 -13.09 -19.40
C PHE A 296 15.17 -11.92 -20.32
N ALA A 297 14.44 -11.83 -21.43
CA ALA A 297 14.45 -10.66 -22.31
C ALA A 297 13.11 -10.51 -23.03
N GLU A 298 12.61 -9.28 -23.11
CA GLU A 298 11.43 -8.89 -23.91
C GLU A 298 10.16 -9.76 -23.73
N GLY A 299 9.89 -10.22 -22.51
CA GLY A 299 8.72 -11.06 -22.23
C GLY A 299 8.93 -12.54 -22.57
N VAL A 300 10.18 -12.97 -22.73
CA VAL A 300 10.54 -14.38 -22.95
C VAL A 300 11.57 -14.80 -21.92
N VAL A 301 11.30 -15.93 -21.26
CA VAL A 301 12.25 -16.58 -20.35
C VAL A 301 13.02 -17.63 -21.15
N TYR A 302 14.35 -17.55 -21.11
CA TYR A 302 15.27 -18.49 -21.76
C TYR A 302 15.88 -19.39 -20.71
N LEU A 303 15.84 -20.69 -20.95
CA LEU A 303 16.34 -21.72 -20.05
C LEU A 303 17.37 -22.57 -20.78
N CYS A 304 18.52 -22.77 -20.16
CA CYS A 304 19.58 -23.63 -20.68
C CYS A 304 20.05 -24.56 -19.57
N GLY A 305 20.19 -25.84 -19.89
CA GLY A 305 20.76 -26.86 -19.02
C GLY A 305 21.87 -27.62 -19.75
N ASP A 306 22.54 -28.52 -19.04
CA ASP A 306 23.69 -29.24 -19.60
C ASP A 306 23.28 -30.17 -20.74
N ASN A 307 23.92 -29.98 -21.90
CA ASN A 307 23.67 -30.72 -23.12
C ASN A 307 22.16 -30.77 -23.44
N SER A 308 21.52 -29.60 -23.47
CA SER A 308 20.09 -29.45 -23.77
C SER A 308 19.86 -28.41 -24.88
N PRO A 309 18.73 -28.50 -25.61
CA PRO A 309 18.28 -27.36 -26.41
C PRO A 309 17.94 -26.17 -25.50
N ILE A 310 18.00 -24.96 -26.06
CA ILE A 310 17.57 -23.75 -25.35
C ILE A 310 16.04 -23.76 -25.31
N THR A 311 15.49 -23.89 -24.10
CA THR A 311 14.04 -23.89 -23.86
C THR A 311 13.57 -22.47 -23.65
N VAL A 312 12.41 -22.12 -24.20
CA VAL A 312 11.79 -20.80 -24.06
C VAL A 312 10.42 -20.92 -23.43
N VAL A 313 10.13 -20.01 -22.49
CA VAL A 313 8.84 -19.90 -21.83
C VAL A 313 8.28 -18.51 -22.11
N ASP A 314 7.08 -18.48 -22.68
CA ASP A 314 6.42 -17.26 -23.13
C ASP A 314 5.76 -16.51 -21.96
N GLU A 315 6.21 -15.29 -21.67
CA GLU A 315 5.57 -14.40 -20.69
C GLU A 315 4.64 -13.41 -21.39
N ASN A 316 3.32 -13.59 -21.22
CA ASN A 316 2.24 -12.76 -21.82
C ASN A 316 1.89 -13.07 -23.28
N SER A 317 2.19 -14.28 -23.77
CA SER A 317 1.79 -14.75 -25.09
C SER A 317 2.38 -13.91 -26.24
N VAL A 318 3.66 -13.58 -26.14
CA VAL A 318 4.41 -12.76 -27.09
C VAL A 318 5.07 -13.60 -28.20
N LEU A 319 5.25 -14.91 -28.01
CA LEU A 319 5.85 -15.81 -29.00
C LEU A 319 4.82 -16.27 -30.03
N ALA A 320 3.67 -16.76 -29.55
CA ALA A 320 2.64 -17.29 -30.43
C ALA A 320 1.78 -16.17 -31.03
N LEU A 321 1.63 -16.18 -32.35
CA LEU A 321 0.75 -15.26 -33.06
C LEU A 321 -0.71 -15.53 -32.69
N ASP A 322 -1.32 -14.59 -31.95
CA ASP A 322 -2.73 -14.61 -31.63
C ASP A 322 -3.52 -13.68 -32.56
N VAL A 323 -4.08 -14.27 -33.62
CA VAL A 323 -4.88 -13.54 -34.62
C VAL A 323 -6.20 -13.03 -34.02
N GLY A 324 -6.70 -13.66 -32.94
CA GLY A 324 -7.92 -13.24 -32.24
C GLY A 324 -7.77 -11.87 -31.58
N LYS A 325 -6.58 -11.58 -31.02
CA LYS A 325 -6.25 -10.31 -30.35
C LYS A 325 -6.07 -9.13 -31.30
N ILE A 326 -5.92 -9.36 -32.60
CA ILE A 326 -5.76 -8.28 -33.59
C ILE A 326 -7.13 -7.63 -33.83
N LYS A 327 -7.35 -6.40 -33.37
CA LYS A 327 -8.66 -5.72 -33.53
C LYS A 327 -8.66 -4.60 -34.57
N THR A 328 -7.50 -4.03 -34.88
CA THR A 328 -7.40 -2.82 -35.70
C THR A 328 -6.52 -3.02 -36.92
N GLY A 329 -6.79 -2.24 -37.98
CA GLY A 329 -5.99 -2.26 -39.21
C GLY A 329 -4.50 -1.98 -38.99
N PRO A 330 -4.08 -0.98 -38.21
CA PRO A 330 -2.67 -0.72 -37.92
C PRO A 330 -1.95 -1.92 -37.29
N VAL A 331 -2.57 -2.59 -36.31
CA VAL A 331 -1.99 -3.78 -35.65
C VAL A 331 -1.86 -4.94 -36.63
N ALA A 332 -2.87 -5.16 -37.49
CA ALA A 332 -2.81 -6.17 -38.54
C ALA A 332 -1.69 -5.91 -39.56
N LYS A 333 -1.51 -4.64 -39.98
CA LYS A 333 -0.43 -4.23 -40.89
C LYS A 333 0.95 -4.47 -40.26
N GLN A 334 1.11 -4.08 -38.99
CA GLN A 334 2.36 -4.27 -38.26
C GLN A 334 2.69 -5.77 -38.14
N ALA A 335 1.72 -6.61 -37.77
CA ALA A 335 1.92 -8.05 -37.67
C ALA A 335 2.35 -8.66 -39.01
N LEU A 336 1.69 -8.31 -40.12
CA LEU A 336 2.08 -8.78 -41.46
C LEU A 336 3.51 -8.33 -41.83
N GLN A 337 3.89 -7.09 -41.52
CA GLN A 337 5.24 -6.59 -41.75
C GLN A 337 6.28 -7.35 -40.94
N THR A 338 6.00 -7.65 -39.66
CA THR A 338 6.90 -8.44 -38.79
C THR A 338 7.22 -9.81 -39.39
N TYR A 339 6.24 -10.47 -40.01
CA TYR A 339 6.42 -11.81 -40.63
C TYR A 339 6.77 -11.75 -42.13
N GLY A 340 7.04 -10.57 -42.69
CA GLY A 340 7.40 -10.40 -44.10
C GLY A 340 6.27 -10.74 -45.10
N LEU A 341 5.01 -10.62 -44.67
CA LEU A 341 3.82 -10.94 -45.47
C LEU A 341 3.28 -9.70 -46.20
N PRO A 342 2.64 -9.87 -47.38
CA PRO A 342 2.14 -8.75 -48.17
C PRO A 342 0.98 -8.03 -47.45
N VAL A 343 1.11 -6.71 -47.27
CA VAL A 343 0.09 -5.86 -46.65
C VAL A 343 -0.95 -5.45 -47.68
N ARG A 344 -2.05 -6.21 -47.80
CA ARG A 344 -3.16 -5.91 -48.73
C ARG A 344 -4.52 -6.25 -48.12
N GLY A 345 -5.55 -5.50 -48.52
CA GLY A 345 -6.95 -5.83 -48.20
C GLY A 345 -7.49 -5.27 -46.88
N THR A 346 -8.68 -5.75 -46.50
CA THR A 346 -9.37 -5.40 -45.24
C THR A 346 -8.76 -6.12 -44.04
N VAL A 347 -9.11 -5.72 -42.81
CA VAL A 347 -8.64 -6.38 -41.57
C VAL A 347 -8.97 -7.88 -41.57
N ALA A 348 -10.13 -8.27 -42.09
CA ALA A 348 -10.52 -9.68 -42.19
C ALA A 348 -9.58 -10.47 -43.13
N GLN A 349 -9.26 -9.91 -44.30
CA GLN A 349 -8.33 -10.52 -45.26
C GLN A 349 -6.91 -10.62 -44.70
N MET A 350 -6.46 -9.58 -43.96
CA MET A 350 -5.17 -9.60 -43.27
C MET A 350 -5.11 -10.67 -42.18
N LYS A 351 -6.19 -10.85 -41.41
CA LYS A 351 -6.29 -11.94 -40.41
C LYS A 351 -6.26 -13.32 -41.05
N GLU A 352 -6.97 -13.51 -42.15
CA GLU A 352 -6.98 -14.78 -42.88
C GLU A 352 -5.57 -15.15 -43.37
N CYS A 353 -4.85 -14.19 -43.95
CA CYS A 353 -3.46 -14.38 -44.37
C CYS A 353 -2.55 -14.79 -43.19
N LEU A 354 -2.70 -14.14 -42.03
CA LEU A 354 -1.96 -14.48 -40.82
C LEU A 354 -2.32 -15.87 -40.27
N GLN A 355 -3.59 -16.29 -40.37
CA GLN A 355 -4.01 -17.64 -39.99
C GLN A 355 -3.42 -18.71 -40.92
N GLN A 356 -3.44 -18.48 -42.23
CA GLN A 356 -2.83 -19.39 -43.20
C GLN A 356 -1.32 -19.51 -42.97
N TYR A 357 -0.63 -18.39 -42.73
CA TYR A 357 0.78 -18.38 -42.35
C TYR A 357 1.04 -19.22 -41.10
N LYS A 358 0.28 -18.98 -40.03
CA LYS A 358 0.38 -19.72 -38.77
C LYS A 358 0.19 -21.23 -38.97
N SER A 359 -0.79 -21.64 -39.77
CA SER A 359 -1.03 -23.06 -40.08
C SER A 359 0.15 -23.68 -40.82
N ARG A 360 0.66 -23.00 -41.84
CA ARG A 360 1.81 -23.48 -42.61
C ARG A 360 3.06 -23.66 -41.74
N VAL A 361 3.38 -22.68 -40.89
CA VAL A 361 4.53 -22.79 -39.97
C VAL A 361 4.31 -23.94 -38.99
N LYS A 362 3.09 -24.14 -38.49
CA LYS A 362 2.77 -25.27 -37.61
C LYS A 362 3.00 -26.62 -38.30
N ASP A 363 2.63 -26.75 -39.56
CA ASP A 363 2.87 -27.98 -40.35
C ASP A 363 4.37 -28.22 -40.56
N GLU A 364 5.15 -27.16 -40.78
CA GLU A 364 6.62 -27.23 -40.89
C GLU A 364 7.28 -27.68 -39.56
N TYR A 365 6.79 -27.19 -38.42
CA TYR A 365 7.24 -27.64 -37.09
C TYR A 365 6.99 -29.14 -36.92
N ALA A 366 5.81 -29.63 -37.30
CA ALA A 366 5.48 -31.06 -37.22
C ALA A 366 6.38 -31.91 -38.13
N ALA A 367 6.63 -31.46 -39.36
CA ALA A 367 7.48 -32.15 -40.33
C ALA A 367 8.94 -32.28 -39.84
N LYS A 368 9.49 -31.23 -39.22
CA LYS A 368 10.86 -31.19 -38.69
C LYS A 368 10.98 -31.64 -37.23
N ARG A 369 9.87 -32.01 -36.58
CA ARG A 369 9.78 -32.36 -35.15
C ARG A 369 10.30 -31.25 -34.22
N PHE A 370 10.06 -30.00 -34.59
CA PHE A 370 10.41 -28.84 -33.79
C PHE A 370 9.42 -28.64 -32.64
N LEU A 371 9.90 -28.07 -31.54
CA LEU A 371 9.08 -27.74 -30.39
C LEU A 371 8.87 -26.23 -30.33
N SER A 372 7.63 -25.79 -30.09
CA SER A 372 7.31 -24.37 -29.92
C SER A 372 7.94 -23.77 -28.65
N THR A 373 8.38 -24.63 -27.73
CA THR A 373 9.01 -24.28 -26.45
C THR A 373 10.54 -24.31 -26.51
N THR A 374 11.14 -24.41 -27.69
CA THR A 374 12.61 -24.34 -27.86
C THR A 374 12.99 -23.37 -28.96
N ILE A 375 14.24 -22.89 -28.93
CA ILE A 375 14.83 -22.21 -30.09
C ILE A 375 15.20 -23.27 -31.13
N ASN A 376 14.56 -23.21 -32.30
CA ASN A 376 14.78 -24.17 -33.37
C ASN A 376 15.73 -23.60 -34.44
N PHE A 377 16.67 -24.43 -34.91
CA PHE A 377 17.64 -24.08 -35.95
C PHE A 377 17.21 -24.71 -37.28
N TRP A 378 16.83 -23.86 -38.23
CA TRP A 378 16.11 -24.30 -39.44
C TRP A 378 17.01 -24.70 -40.61
N ARG A 379 18.24 -24.17 -40.63
CA ARG A 379 19.23 -24.40 -41.69
C ARG A 379 20.01 -25.69 -41.42
N ASN A 380 20.55 -26.30 -42.47
CA ASN A 380 21.43 -27.47 -42.39
C ASN A 380 22.83 -27.14 -41.84
N GLU A 381 22.94 -26.14 -40.96
CA GLU A 381 24.19 -25.77 -40.30
C GLU A 381 24.62 -26.85 -39.29
N PHE A 382 23.66 -27.62 -38.78
CA PHE A 382 23.89 -28.81 -37.96
C PHE A 382 23.15 -30.03 -38.57
N ASN A 383 23.69 -31.23 -38.35
CA ASN A 383 23.03 -32.48 -38.76
C ASN A 383 21.77 -32.78 -37.92
N GLU A 384 21.79 -32.38 -36.65
CA GLU A 384 20.68 -32.50 -35.69
C GLU A 384 20.52 -31.17 -34.93
N GLN A 385 19.45 -31.00 -34.13
CA GLN A 385 19.32 -29.79 -33.32
C GLN A 385 20.49 -29.71 -32.32
N PRO A 386 21.22 -28.57 -32.26
CA PRO A 386 22.39 -28.43 -31.41
C PRO A 386 22.01 -28.46 -29.92
N SER A 387 22.94 -28.96 -29.11
CA SER A 387 22.84 -28.94 -27.66
C SER A 387 23.79 -27.90 -27.07
N PHE A 388 23.33 -27.21 -26.04
CA PHE A 388 24.05 -26.12 -25.41
C PHE A 388 24.30 -26.43 -23.93
N THR A 389 25.26 -25.71 -23.35
CA THR A 389 25.66 -25.80 -21.94
C THR A 389 25.49 -24.48 -21.20
N ALA A 390 25.72 -23.35 -21.88
CA ALA A 390 25.54 -22.02 -21.32
C ALA A 390 25.05 -21.04 -22.38
N ILE A 391 24.32 -20.01 -21.94
CA ILE A 391 23.89 -18.89 -22.78
C ILE A 391 24.17 -17.55 -22.10
N CYS A 392 24.35 -16.51 -22.91
CA CYS A 392 24.35 -15.12 -22.48
C CYS A 392 23.47 -14.32 -23.43
N LEU A 393 22.42 -13.68 -22.90
CA LEU A 393 21.60 -12.77 -23.68
C LEU A 393 22.32 -11.42 -23.85
N VAL A 394 22.28 -10.90 -25.07
CA VAL A 394 22.66 -9.52 -25.37
C VAL A 394 21.40 -8.65 -25.37
N ASP A 395 20.37 -9.10 -26.09
CA ASP A 395 19.03 -8.53 -26.10
C ASP A 395 17.98 -9.61 -26.45
N GLY A 396 16.76 -9.23 -26.86
CA GLY A 396 15.71 -10.19 -27.26
C GLY A 396 15.93 -10.87 -28.62
N ASN A 397 16.89 -10.39 -29.41
CA ASN A 397 17.18 -10.84 -30.78
C ASN A 397 18.59 -11.43 -30.95
N LEU A 398 19.49 -11.24 -30.00
CA LEU A 398 20.86 -11.74 -30.05
C LEU A 398 21.26 -12.38 -28.71
N LEU A 399 21.78 -13.59 -28.79
CA LEU A 399 22.41 -14.28 -27.67
C LEU A 399 23.69 -14.98 -28.11
N TYR A 400 24.59 -15.24 -27.16
CA TYR A 400 25.72 -16.13 -27.33
C TYR A 400 25.43 -17.44 -26.63
N ALA A 401 25.73 -18.56 -27.27
CA ALA A 401 25.46 -19.89 -26.74
C ALA A 401 26.68 -20.80 -26.92
N ALA A 402 27.09 -21.45 -25.84
CA ALA A 402 28.12 -22.48 -25.84
C ALA A 402 27.50 -23.79 -26.35
N CYS A 403 27.84 -24.18 -27.57
CA CYS A 403 27.38 -25.41 -28.21
C CYS A 403 28.32 -26.57 -27.84
N ALA A 404 27.80 -27.52 -27.09
CA ALA A 404 28.55 -28.71 -26.68
C ALA A 404 28.75 -29.71 -27.82
N THR A 405 27.80 -29.78 -28.76
CA THR A 405 27.84 -30.73 -29.87
C THR A 405 29.03 -30.50 -30.81
N GLU A 406 29.38 -29.24 -31.06
CA GLU A 406 30.42 -28.85 -32.02
C GLU A 406 31.67 -28.23 -31.32
N SER A 407 31.66 -28.12 -29.99
CA SER A 407 32.72 -27.43 -29.22
C SER A 407 33.01 -26.01 -29.72
N ILE A 408 31.93 -25.22 -29.90
CA ILE A 408 31.99 -23.83 -30.34
C ILE A 408 31.12 -22.93 -29.46
N ILE A 409 31.47 -21.65 -29.37
CA ILE A 409 30.56 -20.60 -28.91
C ILE A 409 29.97 -19.95 -30.14
N ALA A 410 28.64 -19.89 -30.24
CA ALA A 410 27.96 -19.31 -31.38
C ALA A 410 27.16 -18.06 -30.99
N SER A 411 27.23 -17.02 -31.82
CA SER A 411 26.27 -15.92 -31.77
C SER A 411 25.01 -16.33 -32.52
N VAL A 412 23.89 -16.39 -31.82
CA VAL A 412 22.58 -16.82 -32.32
C VAL A 412 21.67 -15.61 -32.42
N VAL A 413 21.22 -15.30 -33.63
CA VAL A 413 20.14 -14.33 -33.83
C VAL A 413 18.81 -15.05 -33.70
N THR A 414 17.98 -14.56 -32.78
CA THR A 414 16.65 -15.07 -32.48
C THR A 414 15.58 -14.24 -33.17
N SER A 415 14.55 -14.92 -33.67
CA SER A 415 13.37 -14.27 -34.26
C SER A 415 12.11 -15.07 -33.92
N ARG A 416 10.98 -14.37 -33.84
CA ARG A 416 9.66 -14.97 -33.57
C ARG A 416 9.01 -15.32 -34.91
N ASP A 417 8.55 -16.56 -35.07
CA ASP A 417 7.93 -17.06 -36.31
C ASP A 417 6.40 -17.23 -36.19
N GLY A 418 5.82 -16.80 -35.07
CA GLY A 418 4.39 -16.86 -34.80
C GLY A 418 3.89 -18.20 -34.25
N ILE A 419 4.76 -19.21 -34.11
CA ILE A 419 4.50 -20.46 -33.38
C ILE A 419 5.47 -20.62 -32.21
N GLY A 420 6.75 -20.36 -32.42
CA GLY A 420 7.81 -20.45 -31.44
C GLY A 420 8.97 -19.52 -31.78
N MET A 421 10.19 -19.97 -31.50
CA MET A 421 11.40 -19.19 -31.76
C MET A 421 12.32 -19.88 -32.76
N ARG A 422 12.88 -19.07 -33.66
CA ARG A 422 13.89 -19.47 -34.63
C ARG A 422 15.23 -18.88 -34.27
N GLY A 423 16.25 -19.74 -34.22
CA GLY A 423 17.66 -19.37 -34.10
C GLY A 423 18.38 -19.46 -35.44
N THR A 424 19.25 -18.49 -35.71
CA THR A 424 20.17 -18.51 -36.87
C THR A 424 21.58 -18.18 -36.38
N LEU A 425 22.55 -19.03 -36.70
CA LEU A 425 23.95 -18.76 -36.36
C LEU A 425 24.45 -17.60 -37.23
N GLN A 426 25.21 -16.70 -36.62
CA GLN A 426 25.93 -15.66 -37.35
C GLN A 426 27.44 -15.85 -37.31
N ARG A 427 27.99 -16.15 -36.13
CA ARG A 427 29.42 -16.30 -35.89
C ARG A 427 29.68 -17.45 -34.94
N THR A 428 30.85 -18.04 -35.06
CA THR A 428 31.29 -19.16 -34.23
C THR A 428 32.73 -18.94 -33.80
N PHE A 429 33.02 -19.29 -32.55
CA PHE A 429 34.34 -19.26 -31.94
C PHE A 429 34.66 -20.68 -31.49
N SER A 430 35.76 -21.26 -31.95
CA SER A 430 36.17 -22.59 -31.50
C SER A 430 36.57 -22.56 -30.03
N TYR A 431 36.31 -23.63 -29.31
CA TYR A 431 36.85 -23.80 -27.96
C TYR A 431 38.39 -23.81 -28.02
N ASP A 432 39.00 -23.20 -27.01
CA ASP A 432 40.43 -23.38 -26.77
C ASP A 432 40.73 -24.85 -26.42
N GLU A 433 41.95 -25.32 -26.67
CA GLU A 433 42.37 -26.70 -26.39
C GLU A 433 42.20 -27.07 -24.90
N SER A 434 42.24 -26.09 -24.01
CA SER A 434 42.04 -26.25 -22.57
C SER A 434 40.57 -26.34 -22.14
N TRP A 435 39.63 -25.90 -22.97
CA TRP A 435 38.21 -25.79 -22.61
C TRP A 435 37.49 -27.13 -22.78
N ARG A 436 37.13 -27.75 -21.66
CA ARG A 436 36.33 -28.99 -21.66
C ARG A 436 34.84 -28.75 -21.57
N THR A 437 34.43 -27.79 -20.76
CA THR A 437 33.03 -27.46 -20.50
C THR A 437 32.94 -25.99 -20.13
N ILE A 438 31.98 -25.30 -20.73
CA ILE A 438 31.66 -23.91 -20.42
C ILE A 438 30.46 -23.90 -19.49
N HIS A 439 30.60 -23.29 -18.32
CA HIS A 439 29.56 -23.18 -17.30
C HIS A 439 28.74 -21.89 -17.42
N SER A 440 29.39 -20.81 -17.84
CA SER A 440 28.74 -19.51 -17.96
C SER A 440 29.42 -18.67 -19.03
N LEU A 441 28.64 -17.76 -19.59
CA LEU A 441 29.08 -16.78 -20.57
C LEU A 441 28.64 -15.40 -20.11
N ARG A 442 29.47 -14.38 -20.34
CA ARG A 442 29.09 -12.99 -20.11
C ARG A 442 29.66 -12.08 -21.19
N VAL A 443 28.79 -11.34 -21.86
CA VAL A 443 29.19 -10.32 -22.84
C VAL A 443 29.23 -8.94 -22.17
N ILE A 444 30.26 -8.17 -22.51
CA ILE A 444 30.38 -6.74 -22.21
C ILE A 444 30.36 -6.00 -23.54
N CYS A 445 29.27 -5.28 -23.81
CA CYS A 445 28.99 -4.77 -25.15
C CYS A 445 29.83 -3.54 -25.52
N SER A 446 30.00 -2.63 -24.58
CA SER A 446 30.86 -1.43 -24.63
C SER A 446 32.31 -1.70 -25.03
N THR A 447 32.91 -2.77 -24.49
CA THR A 447 34.28 -3.22 -24.81
C THR A 447 34.31 -4.33 -25.85
N ALA A 448 33.14 -4.77 -26.32
CA ALA A 448 33.00 -5.90 -27.25
C ALA A 448 33.80 -7.14 -26.79
N LYS A 449 33.69 -7.51 -25.52
CA LYS A 449 34.38 -8.67 -24.92
C LYS A 449 33.41 -9.75 -24.49
N LEU A 450 33.79 -11.00 -24.70
CA LEU A 450 33.06 -12.18 -24.22
C LEU A 450 33.91 -12.92 -23.18
N PHE A 451 33.41 -12.97 -21.95
CA PHE A 451 33.99 -13.75 -20.86
C PHE A 451 33.39 -15.15 -20.85
N VAL A 452 34.27 -16.13 -20.73
CA VAL A 452 33.97 -17.57 -20.78
C VAL A 452 34.42 -18.20 -19.48
N VAL A 453 33.47 -18.73 -18.71
CA VAL A 453 33.77 -19.40 -17.44
C VAL A 453 33.86 -20.91 -17.68
N THR A 454 35.02 -21.48 -17.42
CA THR A 454 35.30 -22.93 -17.59
C THR A 454 35.49 -23.63 -16.25
N ASN A 455 35.82 -24.92 -16.27
CA ASN A 455 36.13 -25.71 -15.06
C ASN A 455 37.36 -25.19 -14.28
N SER A 456 38.26 -24.45 -14.93
CA SER A 456 39.59 -24.15 -14.42
C SER A 456 39.91 -22.66 -14.36
N ASP A 457 39.36 -21.85 -15.27
CA ASP A 457 39.66 -20.42 -15.35
C ASP A 457 38.53 -19.61 -16.02
N ILE A 458 38.65 -18.28 -15.95
CA ILE A 458 37.83 -17.31 -16.68
C ILE A 458 38.68 -16.75 -17.83
N ASP A 459 38.32 -17.11 -19.06
CA ASP A 459 38.98 -16.62 -20.27
C ASP A 459 38.19 -15.48 -20.92
N MET A 460 38.87 -14.68 -21.74
CA MET A 460 38.30 -13.52 -22.43
C MET A 460 38.58 -13.59 -23.94
N LEU A 461 37.53 -13.39 -24.73
CA LEU A 461 37.56 -13.33 -26.19
C LEU A 461 37.23 -11.91 -26.67
N ASP A 462 38.09 -11.32 -27.48
CA ASP A 462 37.82 -10.05 -28.16
C ASP A 462 36.87 -10.27 -29.34
N LEU A 463 35.75 -9.53 -29.36
CA LEU A 463 34.79 -9.54 -30.47
C LEU A 463 35.16 -8.47 -31.54
N GLU A 464 36.19 -7.64 -31.29
CA GLU A 464 36.57 -6.46 -32.08
C GLU A 464 37.22 -6.75 -33.45
N SER A 465 37.58 -7.99 -33.79
CA SER A 465 38.26 -8.25 -35.06
C SER A 465 37.38 -8.19 -36.33
N GLN A 466 36.11 -7.75 -36.24
CA GLN A 466 35.26 -7.25 -37.35
C GLN A 466 33.79 -7.06 -36.89
N ILE A 467 33.38 -5.88 -36.38
CA ILE A 467 31.95 -5.57 -36.16
C ILE A 467 31.62 -4.19 -36.74
N GLY A 468 30.88 -4.19 -37.85
CA GLY A 468 30.07 -3.06 -38.25
C GLY A 468 28.81 -3.01 -37.40
N HIS A 469 28.61 -1.89 -36.71
CA HIS A 469 27.36 -1.40 -36.10
C HIS A 469 26.43 -2.46 -35.48
N VAL A 470 26.63 -2.74 -34.19
CA VAL A 470 25.60 -3.33 -33.32
C VAL A 470 25.27 -2.29 -32.24
N HIS A 471 24.06 -1.74 -32.31
CA HIS A 471 23.48 -0.89 -31.26
C HIS A 471 22.86 -1.80 -30.20
N VAL A 472 23.39 -1.80 -28.97
CA VAL A 472 22.79 -2.52 -27.83
C VAL A 472 22.76 -1.60 -26.61
N VAL A 473 21.67 -1.73 -25.85
CA VAL A 473 21.36 -0.93 -24.67
C VAL A 473 22.23 -1.38 -23.50
N ASP A 474 22.94 -0.38 -23.00
CA ASP A 474 24.02 -0.46 -22.03
C ASP A 474 23.55 -0.74 -20.60
N ASN A 475 24.38 -1.44 -19.83
CA ASN A 475 24.44 -1.31 -18.38
C ASN A 475 25.65 -0.39 -18.19
N GLU A 476 25.53 0.76 -17.53
CA GLU A 476 26.59 1.83 -17.54
C GLU A 476 27.93 1.41 -16.92
N ARG A 477 28.09 0.14 -16.51
CA ARG A 477 29.32 -0.45 -15.98
C ARG A 477 29.70 -1.75 -16.67
N ASP A 478 30.95 -1.80 -17.09
CA ASP A 478 31.63 -2.91 -17.73
C ASP A 478 32.16 -3.94 -16.72
N ASP A 479 31.55 -4.04 -15.55
CA ASP A 479 32.00 -4.92 -14.48
C ASP A 479 31.37 -6.32 -14.62
N VAL A 480 32.17 -7.37 -14.35
CA VAL A 480 31.70 -8.75 -14.28
C VAL A 480 31.49 -9.15 -12.83
N ILE A 481 30.25 -9.47 -12.44
CA ILE A 481 29.92 -9.97 -11.11
C ILE A 481 29.75 -11.49 -11.17
N PHE A 482 30.43 -12.20 -10.27
CA PHE A 482 30.37 -13.66 -10.21
C PHE A 482 30.37 -14.18 -8.76
N SER A 483 29.82 -15.37 -8.59
CA SER A 483 29.79 -16.09 -7.31
C SER A 483 30.94 -17.09 -7.26
N ASP A 484 31.50 -17.25 -6.06
CA ASP A 484 32.39 -18.35 -5.73
C ASP A 484 31.72 -19.20 -4.65
N PRO A 485 31.11 -20.35 -5.03
CA PRO A 485 30.44 -21.24 -4.08
C PRO A 485 31.39 -21.82 -3.02
N ILE A 486 32.67 -22.00 -3.34
CA ILE A 486 33.67 -22.64 -2.47
C ILE A 486 34.14 -21.65 -1.41
N ASN A 487 34.54 -20.45 -1.83
CA ASN A 487 34.96 -19.39 -0.92
C ASN A 487 33.79 -18.60 -0.32
N ARG A 488 32.55 -18.91 -0.75
CA ARG A 488 31.28 -18.35 -0.25
C ARG A 488 31.24 -16.83 -0.36
N LYS A 489 31.72 -16.33 -1.50
CA LYS A 489 31.91 -14.91 -1.77
C LYS A 489 31.32 -14.53 -3.12
N ILE A 490 31.00 -13.26 -3.25
CA ILE A 490 30.62 -12.62 -4.50
C ILE A 490 31.74 -11.65 -4.85
N TYR A 491 32.22 -11.76 -6.08
CA TYR A 491 33.32 -10.97 -6.60
C TYR A 491 32.84 -10.06 -7.72
N GLN A 492 33.54 -8.96 -7.88
CA GLN A 492 33.45 -8.06 -9.01
C GLN A 492 34.82 -8.01 -9.68
N TYR A 493 34.84 -8.25 -10.99
CA TYR A 493 36.01 -8.03 -11.83
C TYR A 493 35.78 -6.80 -12.69
N THR A 494 36.70 -5.85 -12.64
CA THR A 494 36.68 -4.62 -13.44
C THR A 494 37.71 -4.72 -14.56
N PRO A 495 37.31 -4.99 -15.82
CA PRO A 495 38.22 -5.22 -16.93
C PRO A 495 39.18 -4.06 -17.20
N GLU A 496 38.73 -2.81 -17.03
CA GLU A 496 39.57 -1.63 -17.27
C GLU A 496 40.80 -1.57 -16.35
N SER A 497 40.67 -2.11 -15.13
CA SER A 497 41.73 -2.08 -14.13
C SER A 497 42.38 -3.44 -13.89
N GLU A 498 41.86 -4.49 -14.54
CA GLU A 498 42.22 -5.90 -14.32
C GLU A 498 42.21 -6.31 -12.83
N LYS A 499 41.29 -5.73 -12.04
CA LYS A 499 41.16 -5.99 -10.61
C LYS A 499 39.94 -6.81 -10.29
N THR A 500 40.13 -7.76 -9.38
CA THR A 500 39.05 -8.54 -8.77
C THR A 500 38.91 -8.15 -7.30
N GLU A 501 37.72 -7.71 -6.91
CA GLU A 501 37.39 -7.27 -5.55
C GLU A 501 36.22 -8.07 -4.98
N ILE A 502 36.21 -8.25 -3.67
CA ILE A 502 35.09 -8.90 -2.98
C ILE A 502 34.01 -7.85 -2.75
N ILE A 503 32.81 -8.08 -3.28
CA ILE A 503 31.67 -7.20 -3.06
C ILE A 503 30.69 -7.72 -2.01
N SER A 504 30.71 -9.02 -1.68
CA SER A 504 29.87 -9.59 -0.64
C SER A 504 30.35 -10.95 -0.13
N GLY A 505 30.11 -11.22 1.15
CA GLY A 505 30.41 -12.50 1.80
C GLY A 505 31.72 -12.48 2.58
N ASN A 506 31.66 -12.92 3.83
CA ASN A 506 32.83 -13.01 4.72
C ASN A 506 33.59 -14.35 4.62
N GLY A 507 33.03 -15.34 3.92
CA GLY A 507 33.61 -16.68 3.74
C GLY A 507 33.16 -17.73 4.78
N ASP A 508 32.39 -17.35 5.79
CA ASP A 508 31.87 -18.29 6.78
C ASP A 508 30.71 -19.12 6.23
N GLU A 509 30.64 -20.40 6.60
CA GLU A 509 29.51 -21.30 6.31
C GLU A 509 28.26 -20.94 7.12
N ASN A 510 27.58 -19.85 6.77
CA ASN A 510 26.38 -19.41 7.47
C ASN A 510 25.45 -18.61 6.55
N CYS A 511 24.26 -18.22 6.99
CA CYS A 511 23.30 -17.45 6.20
C CYS A 511 22.88 -16.20 7.01
N ILE A 512 23.82 -15.24 7.11
CA ILE A 512 23.68 -14.00 7.89
C ILE A 512 23.52 -12.82 6.93
N ASP A 513 22.45 -12.04 7.12
CA ASP A 513 22.19 -10.80 6.36
C ASP A 513 23.04 -9.63 6.87
N GLY A 514 23.04 -8.49 6.20
CA GLY A 514 23.61 -7.24 6.71
C GLY A 514 24.63 -6.60 5.78
N PRO A 515 25.48 -5.69 6.31
CA PRO A 515 26.55 -5.09 5.53
C PRO A 515 27.37 -6.17 4.83
N VAL A 516 27.68 -5.97 3.55
CA VAL A 516 28.26 -7.01 2.69
C VAL A 516 29.62 -7.57 3.19
N SER A 517 30.36 -6.80 3.96
CA SER A 517 31.61 -7.24 4.61
C SER A 517 31.41 -8.16 5.82
N GLN A 518 30.17 -8.28 6.32
CA GLN A 518 29.79 -9.05 7.51
C GLN A 518 28.67 -10.06 7.23
N CYS A 519 28.11 -10.08 6.03
CA CYS A 519 27.17 -11.11 5.61
C CYS A 519 27.91 -12.42 5.29
N SER A 520 27.17 -13.52 5.26
CA SER A 520 27.73 -14.84 4.98
C SER A 520 26.75 -15.65 4.15
N TYR A 521 27.28 -16.54 3.31
CA TYR A 521 26.52 -17.46 2.47
C TYR A 521 26.93 -18.90 2.76
N ARG A 522 26.03 -19.86 2.53
CA ARG A 522 26.42 -21.28 2.59
C ARG A 522 26.97 -21.76 1.26
N GLN A 523 26.27 -21.48 0.16
CA GLN A 523 26.67 -21.83 -1.19
C GLN A 523 26.03 -20.84 -2.18
N PRO A 524 26.59 -19.63 -2.33
CA PRO A 524 26.10 -18.67 -3.31
C PRO A 524 26.30 -19.22 -4.71
N TYR A 525 25.28 -19.15 -5.57
CA TYR A 525 25.29 -19.80 -6.89
C TYR A 525 24.82 -18.85 -7.99
N GLY A 526 23.51 -18.71 -8.22
CA GLY A 526 22.97 -17.87 -9.28
C GLY A 526 23.06 -16.39 -8.97
N ILE A 527 23.37 -15.57 -9.97
CA ILE A 527 23.44 -14.12 -9.86
C ILE A 527 22.62 -13.44 -10.97
N ALA A 528 21.92 -12.35 -10.62
CA ALA A 528 21.37 -11.39 -11.58
C ALA A 528 21.61 -9.96 -11.12
N VAL A 529 21.80 -9.04 -12.06
CA VAL A 529 22.13 -7.62 -11.76
C VAL A 529 21.08 -6.69 -12.37
N GLU A 530 20.52 -5.81 -11.54
CA GLU A 530 19.54 -4.77 -11.91
C GLU A 530 20.16 -3.38 -11.64
N PHE A 531 19.91 -2.40 -12.52
CA PHE A 531 20.34 -0.99 -12.36
C PHE A 531 21.83 -0.82 -12.01
N ASP A 532 22.71 -1.60 -12.65
CA ASP A 532 24.17 -1.66 -12.43
C ASP A 532 24.65 -2.14 -11.03
N TYR A 533 23.89 -1.94 -9.95
CA TYR A 533 24.37 -2.12 -8.57
C TYR A 533 23.50 -3.01 -7.68
N VAL A 534 22.29 -3.35 -8.11
CA VAL A 534 21.41 -4.22 -7.33
C VAL A 534 21.67 -5.66 -7.75
N VAL A 535 22.16 -6.49 -6.83
CA VAL A 535 22.53 -7.87 -7.13
C VAL A 535 21.58 -8.84 -6.43
N TYR A 536 20.97 -9.73 -7.20
CA TYR A 536 20.22 -10.86 -6.69
C TYR A 536 21.12 -12.08 -6.64
N VAL A 537 21.12 -12.79 -5.51
CA VAL A 537 21.98 -13.95 -5.29
C VAL A 537 21.14 -15.12 -4.78
N THR A 538 21.24 -16.27 -5.42
CA THR A 538 20.70 -17.51 -4.85
C THR A 538 21.76 -18.19 -3.97
N ASP A 539 21.36 -18.67 -2.81
CA ASP A 539 22.19 -19.50 -1.94
C ASP A 539 21.55 -20.90 -1.87
N ALA A 540 22.13 -21.81 -2.64
CA ALA A 540 21.56 -23.12 -2.93
C ALA A 540 21.44 -23.96 -1.65
N MET A 541 22.50 -24.02 -0.85
CA MET A 541 22.53 -24.83 0.36
C MET A 541 21.66 -24.26 1.48
N SER A 542 21.51 -22.93 1.59
CA SER A 542 20.60 -22.35 2.58
C SER A 542 19.13 -22.33 2.11
N GLY A 543 18.87 -22.56 0.82
CA GLY A 543 17.51 -22.49 0.27
C GLY A 543 16.98 -21.07 0.24
N THR A 544 17.84 -20.08 -0.03
CA THR A 544 17.47 -18.66 0.06
C THR A 544 17.82 -17.85 -1.18
N VAL A 545 17.11 -16.75 -1.38
CA VAL A 545 17.44 -15.71 -2.37
C VAL A 545 17.66 -14.40 -1.63
N HIS A 546 18.76 -13.72 -1.95
CA HIS A 546 19.19 -12.47 -1.37
C HIS A 546 19.11 -11.34 -2.38
N ILE A 547 18.90 -10.13 -1.88
CA ILE A 547 19.09 -8.88 -2.62
C ILE A 547 20.21 -8.08 -1.95
N ILE A 548 21.15 -7.59 -2.75
CA ILE A 548 22.24 -6.70 -2.35
C ILE A 548 21.93 -5.33 -2.95
N SER A 549 21.87 -4.30 -2.11
CA SER A 549 21.54 -2.93 -2.54
C SER A 549 22.22 -1.90 -1.63
N CYS A 550 22.49 -0.71 -2.17
CA CYS A 550 23.01 0.43 -1.41
C CYS A 550 21.86 1.09 -0.60
N LEU A 551 22.23 1.95 0.35
CA LEU A 551 21.29 2.69 1.20
C LEU A 551 21.38 4.22 1.05
N GLU A 552 22.14 4.74 0.09
CA GLU A 552 22.38 6.18 -0.03
C GLU A 552 21.08 6.94 -0.36
N ASN A 553 20.37 6.52 -1.41
CA ASN A 553 19.09 7.10 -1.81
C ASN A 553 17.97 6.70 -0.86
N THR A 554 18.08 5.53 -0.22
CA THR A 554 17.23 5.13 0.91
C THR A 554 17.31 6.13 2.05
N VAL A 555 18.52 6.59 2.41
CA VAL A 555 18.71 7.64 3.43
C VAL A 555 18.10 8.96 2.97
N LYS A 556 18.29 9.38 1.72
CA LYS A 556 17.68 10.62 1.17
C LYS A 556 16.14 10.56 1.23
N PHE A 557 15.55 9.40 0.92
CA PHE A 557 14.11 9.17 1.05
C PHE A 557 13.63 9.30 2.50
N LEU A 558 14.33 8.69 3.46
CA LEU A 558 13.99 8.82 4.88
C LEU A 558 14.21 10.25 5.40
N GLN A 559 15.23 10.96 4.92
CA GLN A 559 15.45 12.38 5.20
C GLN A 559 14.28 13.25 4.71
N ALA A 560 13.79 13.00 3.49
CA ALA A 560 12.62 13.69 2.93
C ALA A 560 11.36 13.48 3.79
N ILE A 561 11.08 12.23 4.22
CA ILE A 561 9.97 11.93 5.15
C ILE A 561 10.21 12.62 6.51
N GLY A 562 11.44 12.62 7.00
CA GLY A 562 11.81 13.30 8.24
C GLY A 562 11.58 14.80 8.17
N GLY A 563 11.95 15.43 7.05
CA GLY A 563 11.71 16.85 6.77
C GLY A 563 10.22 17.19 6.79
N LEU A 564 9.38 16.31 6.23
CA LEU A 564 7.92 16.45 6.28
C LEU A 564 7.37 16.42 7.71
N TYR A 565 7.93 15.60 8.61
CA TYR A 565 7.52 15.60 10.03
C TYR A 565 8.07 16.81 10.79
N LYS A 566 9.34 17.18 10.51
CA LYS A 566 9.99 18.36 11.10
C LYS A 566 9.22 19.64 10.74
N SER A 567 8.69 19.78 9.52
CA SER A 567 7.96 21.00 9.11
C SER A 567 6.70 21.30 9.94
N PHE A 568 6.10 20.30 10.58
CA PHE A 568 4.98 20.44 11.51
C PHE A 568 5.38 20.20 12.96
N SER A 569 6.68 20.19 13.27
CA SER A 569 7.24 19.95 14.59
C SER A 569 6.76 18.64 15.24
N VAL A 570 6.54 17.58 14.45
CA VAL A 570 6.15 16.25 14.98
C VAL A 570 7.32 15.65 15.78
N HIS A 571 7.08 15.21 17.01
CA HIS A 571 8.13 14.70 17.91
C HIS A 571 7.62 13.66 18.91
N ASP A 572 8.56 12.91 19.51
CA ASP A 572 8.29 11.95 20.57
C ASP A 572 7.99 12.63 21.91
N LYS A 573 7.32 11.88 22.80
CA LYS A 573 7.01 12.31 24.18
C LYS A 573 8.22 12.85 24.92
N GLY A 574 8.12 14.10 25.36
CA GLY A 574 9.13 14.75 26.20
C GLY A 574 10.45 14.99 25.46
N GLY A 575 10.49 14.77 24.14
CA GLY A 575 11.60 15.15 23.29
C GLY A 575 11.63 16.67 23.08
N SER A 576 12.83 17.22 22.92
CA SER A 576 12.99 18.59 22.43
C SER A 576 12.48 18.69 21.00
N PHE A 577 11.80 19.78 20.67
CA PHE A 577 11.35 20.09 19.32
C PHE A 577 11.59 21.57 19.02
N GLU A 578 11.69 21.88 17.73
CA GLU A 578 11.80 23.24 17.22
C GLU A 578 10.48 23.59 16.53
N LYS A 579 9.96 24.80 16.76
CA LYS A 579 8.82 25.33 16.01
C LYS A 579 9.33 25.88 14.68
N HIS A 580 8.71 25.47 13.57
CA HIS A 580 9.03 25.99 12.25
C HIS A 580 8.02 27.06 11.83
N ASP A 581 8.51 28.16 11.25
CA ASP A 581 7.68 29.14 10.58
C ASP A 581 7.17 28.59 9.23
N LEU A 582 6.19 29.28 8.63
CA LEU A 582 5.60 28.86 7.36
C LEU A 582 6.62 28.74 6.22
N ARG A 583 7.65 29.61 6.21
CA ARG A 583 8.68 29.60 5.16
C ARG A 583 9.55 28.36 5.27
N SER A 584 10.08 28.08 6.46
CA SER A 584 10.91 26.91 6.73
C SER A 584 10.11 25.62 6.53
N ALA A 585 8.85 25.60 6.96
CA ALA A 585 7.96 24.47 6.76
C ALA A 585 7.70 24.20 5.27
N LEU A 586 7.42 25.23 4.49
CA LEU A 586 7.23 25.13 3.04
C LEU A 586 8.49 24.60 2.35
N GLU A 587 9.67 25.10 2.69
CA GLU A 587 10.95 24.62 2.14
C GLU A 587 11.19 23.13 2.42
N LEU A 588 10.88 22.66 3.64
CA LEU A 588 11.00 21.24 4.01
C LEU A 588 9.99 20.36 3.26
N VAL A 589 8.75 20.81 3.10
CA VAL A 589 7.71 20.08 2.35
C VAL A 589 8.06 20.03 0.85
N SER A 590 8.52 21.15 0.27
CA SER A 590 8.95 21.20 -1.13
C SER A 590 10.11 20.24 -1.40
N LYS A 591 11.12 20.18 -0.51
CA LYS A 591 12.20 19.18 -0.63
C LYS A 591 11.69 17.75 -0.67
N CYS A 592 10.68 17.43 0.15
CA CYS A 592 10.05 16.10 0.14
C CYS A 592 9.31 15.84 -1.17
N LYS A 593 8.51 16.81 -1.64
CA LYS A 593 7.79 16.72 -2.92
C LYS A 593 8.76 16.52 -4.09
N ASP A 594 9.77 17.37 -4.19
CA ASP A 594 10.74 17.38 -5.29
C ASP A 594 11.50 16.05 -5.36
N PHE A 595 11.88 15.48 -4.21
CA PHE A 595 12.48 14.14 -4.16
C PHE A 595 11.55 13.06 -4.72
N LEU A 596 10.28 13.06 -4.33
CA LEU A 596 9.31 12.05 -4.77
C LEU A 596 9.00 12.18 -6.27
N GLU A 597 8.88 13.41 -6.77
CA GLU A 597 8.63 13.68 -8.19
C GLU A 597 9.85 13.36 -9.06
N GLU A 598 11.05 13.70 -8.59
CA GLU A 598 12.28 13.34 -9.30
C GLU A 598 12.46 11.82 -9.37
N ASN A 599 12.16 11.11 -8.29
CA ASN A 599 12.19 9.64 -8.31
C ASN A 599 11.18 9.06 -9.32
N GLU A 600 9.97 9.63 -9.41
CA GLU A 600 8.98 9.24 -10.43
C GLU A 600 9.50 9.48 -11.86
N ARG A 601 10.17 10.61 -12.12
CA ARG A 601 10.80 10.90 -13.43
C ARG A 601 11.92 9.91 -13.75
N VAL A 602 12.80 9.63 -12.78
CA VAL A 602 13.90 8.67 -12.92
C VAL A 602 13.37 7.27 -13.22
N ILE A 603 12.30 6.81 -12.54
CA ILE A 603 11.67 5.52 -12.86
C ILE A 603 11.14 5.50 -14.29
N ASN A 604 10.40 6.53 -14.71
CA ASN A 604 9.85 6.59 -16.07
C ASN A 604 10.91 6.71 -17.17
N ARG A 605 12.09 7.26 -16.85
CA ARG A 605 13.23 7.35 -17.77
C ARG A 605 14.00 6.04 -17.86
N ASP A 606 14.34 5.44 -16.72
CA ASP A 606 15.26 4.31 -16.65
C ASP A 606 14.57 2.97 -16.98
N VAL A 607 13.25 2.87 -16.78
CA VAL A 607 12.51 1.63 -17.01
C VAL A 607 11.95 1.60 -18.43
N THR A 608 12.56 0.78 -19.28
CA THR A 608 12.21 0.60 -20.71
C THR A 608 10.86 -0.08 -20.96
N SER A 609 10.24 -0.68 -19.93
CA SER A 609 8.90 -1.27 -20.05
C SER A 609 7.82 -0.19 -20.14
N LYS A 610 6.71 -0.44 -20.87
CA LYS A 610 5.54 0.44 -20.87
C LYS A 610 4.90 0.50 -19.48
N LEU A 611 5.36 1.43 -18.65
CA LEU A 611 4.78 1.69 -17.34
C LEU A 611 3.43 2.42 -17.48
N PRO A 612 2.49 2.19 -16.54
CA PRO A 612 1.27 2.98 -16.47
C PRO A 612 1.60 4.46 -16.21
N ARG A 613 0.68 5.35 -16.61
CA ARG A 613 0.82 6.80 -16.38
C ARG A 613 0.98 7.15 -14.90
N THR A 614 0.38 6.37 -14.01
CA THR A 614 0.45 6.55 -12.56
C THR A 614 1.27 5.43 -11.93
N LEU A 615 2.33 5.81 -11.22
CA LEU A 615 3.19 4.86 -10.53
C LEU A 615 2.65 4.56 -9.12
N ASN A 616 2.73 3.29 -8.73
CA ASN A 616 2.38 2.82 -7.40
C ASN A 616 3.39 1.77 -6.92
N GLY A 617 3.12 1.17 -5.77
CA GLY A 617 3.94 0.13 -5.16
C GLY A 617 4.42 -0.98 -6.11
N PRO A 618 3.55 -1.59 -6.93
CA PRO A 618 3.95 -2.61 -7.90
C PRO A 618 4.97 -2.11 -8.95
N GLN A 619 4.95 -0.81 -9.26
CA GLN A 619 5.91 -0.15 -10.15
C GLN A 619 7.13 0.39 -9.38
N GLY A 620 7.38 -0.10 -8.17
CA GLY A 620 8.52 0.32 -7.37
C GLY A 620 8.49 1.78 -6.94
N ASN A 621 7.33 2.44 -6.90
CA ASN A 621 7.21 3.80 -6.37
C ASN A 621 6.26 3.86 -5.16
N VAL A 622 6.31 4.95 -4.39
CA VAL A 622 5.25 5.24 -3.42
C VAL A 622 3.92 5.43 -4.15
N ALA A 623 2.79 5.22 -3.47
CA ALA A 623 1.48 5.39 -4.09
C ALA A 623 1.29 6.84 -4.57
N SER A 624 0.83 7.02 -5.82
CA SER A 624 0.60 8.34 -6.43
C SER A 624 -0.29 9.23 -5.55
N LYS A 625 -1.36 8.65 -4.99
CA LYS A 625 -2.27 9.32 -4.04
C LYS A 625 -1.57 9.86 -2.78
N THR A 626 -0.42 9.33 -2.42
CA THR A 626 0.39 9.82 -1.27
C THR A 626 1.27 10.98 -1.71
N VAL A 627 1.88 10.92 -2.89
CA VAL A 627 2.62 12.05 -3.51
C VAL A 627 1.69 13.26 -3.67
N ASP A 628 0.48 13.01 -4.15
CA ASP A 628 -0.61 14.00 -4.25
C ASP A 628 -0.97 14.65 -2.91
N SER A 629 -0.89 13.90 -1.81
CA SER A 629 -1.11 14.46 -0.47
C SER A 629 0.00 15.43 -0.08
N VAL A 630 1.26 15.13 -0.45
CA VAL A 630 2.39 16.05 -0.26
C VAL A 630 2.22 17.32 -1.10
N ARG A 631 1.75 17.20 -2.35
CA ARG A 631 1.40 18.35 -3.22
C ARG A 631 0.30 19.22 -2.62
N LEU A 632 -0.71 18.61 -2.00
CA LEU A 632 -1.77 19.34 -1.30
C LEU A 632 -1.24 20.07 -0.05
N ILE A 633 -0.32 19.46 0.71
CA ILE A 633 0.32 20.13 1.87
C ILE A 633 1.13 21.34 1.40
N GLU A 634 1.95 21.21 0.36
CA GLU A 634 2.74 22.33 -0.20
C GLU A 634 1.82 23.47 -0.66
N TRP A 635 0.79 23.14 -1.44
CA TRP A 635 -0.20 24.13 -1.90
C TRP A 635 -0.90 24.83 -0.73
N GLY A 636 -1.32 24.07 0.29
CA GLY A 636 -2.00 24.58 1.47
C GLY A 636 -1.12 25.52 2.29
N LEU A 637 0.16 25.17 2.48
CA LEU A 637 1.14 26.02 3.16
C LEU A 637 1.45 27.29 2.37
N SER A 638 1.64 27.19 1.05
CA SER A 638 1.87 28.37 0.20
C SER A 638 0.70 29.34 0.26
N ARG A 639 -0.52 28.82 0.16
CA ARG A 639 -1.73 29.65 0.25
C ARG A 639 -1.89 30.29 1.63
N LEU A 640 -1.66 29.52 2.70
CA LEU A 640 -1.72 30.05 4.05
C LEU A 640 -0.70 31.18 4.26
N LYS A 641 0.52 31.01 3.72
CA LYS A 641 1.56 32.04 3.72
C LYS A 641 1.09 33.32 3.03
N ASP A 642 0.56 33.22 1.82
CA ASP A 642 0.07 34.39 1.08
C ASP A 642 -1.03 35.14 1.86
N ILE A 643 -1.93 34.40 2.52
CA ILE A 643 -3.00 34.97 3.33
C ILE A 643 -2.44 35.68 4.56
N VAL A 644 -1.56 35.04 5.34
CA VAL A 644 -1.05 35.67 6.56
C VAL A 644 -0.14 36.86 6.27
N GLU A 645 0.63 36.82 5.18
CA GLU A 645 1.45 37.95 4.72
C GLU A 645 0.57 39.15 4.31
N GLN A 646 -0.54 38.90 3.60
CA GLN A 646 -1.50 39.93 3.22
C GLN A 646 -2.05 40.72 4.43
N TYR A 647 -2.22 40.05 5.57
CA TYR A 647 -2.77 40.66 6.79
C TYR A 647 -1.72 40.93 7.88
N ASN A 648 -0.43 40.80 7.56
CA ASN A 648 0.69 40.94 8.50
C ASN A 648 0.51 40.13 9.80
N TYR A 649 0.00 38.90 9.66
CA TYR A 649 -0.23 37.98 10.77
C TYR A 649 0.99 37.07 10.95
N GLN A 650 1.66 37.18 12.10
CA GLN A 650 2.94 36.51 12.37
C GLN A 650 2.80 35.20 13.19
N GLU A 651 1.64 34.99 13.82
CA GLU A 651 1.42 33.89 14.76
C GLU A 651 0.96 32.61 14.04
N THR A 652 1.89 31.79 13.57
CA THR A 652 1.55 30.53 12.86
C THR A 652 2.13 29.33 13.59
N ASN A 653 1.29 28.63 14.35
CA ASN A 653 1.68 27.39 15.02
C ASN A 653 1.17 26.18 14.22
N LEU A 654 2.00 25.64 13.33
CA LEU A 654 1.62 24.50 12.50
C LEU A 654 1.31 23.22 13.28
N LEU A 655 1.70 23.12 14.56
CA LEU A 655 1.29 21.99 15.41
C LEU A 655 -0.24 21.91 15.54
N SER A 656 -0.96 23.04 15.43
CA SER A 656 -2.44 23.03 15.48
C SER A 656 -3.08 22.46 14.22
N CYS A 657 -2.32 22.23 13.15
CA CYS A 657 -2.81 21.63 11.91
C CYS A 657 -2.77 20.09 11.95
N MET A 658 -2.27 19.49 13.04
CA MET A 658 -2.23 18.04 13.20
C MET A 658 -3.52 17.53 13.85
N THR A 659 -3.96 16.33 13.49
CA THR A 659 -5.12 15.66 14.12
C THR A 659 -4.78 15.02 15.48
N LEU A 660 -3.62 15.35 16.08
CA LEU A 660 -3.15 14.78 17.35
C LEU A 660 -4.14 14.99 18.49
N ASP A 661 -4.89 16.08 18.53
CA ASP A 661 -5.91 16.32 19.56
C ASP A 661 -7.10 15.36 19.43
N THR A 662 -7.48 15.03 18.20
CA THR A 662 -8.51 14.04 17.91
C THR A 662 -8.02 12.63 18.24
N GLU A 663 -6.78 12.30 17.88
CA GLU A 663 -6.15 11.02 18.27
C GLU A 663 -5.98 10.93 19.80
N HIS A 664 -5.62 12.02 20.48
CA HIS A 664 -5.53 12.12 21.94
C HIS A 664 -6.89 11.90 22.61
N PHE A 665 -7.92 12.52 22.06
CA PHE A 665 -9.30 12.38 22.51
C PHE A 665 -9.78 10.93 22.39
N HIS A 666 -9.57 10.30 21.23
CA HIS A 666 -9.94 8.91 21.00
C HIS A 666 -9.13 7.95 21.87
N SER A 667 -7.81 8.11 21.98
CA SER A 667 -6.98 7.26 22.83
C SER A 667 -7.35 7.37 24.32
N THR A 668 -7.65 8.58 24.81
CA THR A 668 -8.14 8.80 26.18
C THR A 668 -9.49 8.11 26.41
N THR A 669 -10.33 8.04 25.38
CA THR A 669 -11.62 7.33 25.45
C THR A 669 -11.40 5.81 25.49
N HIS A 670 -10.49 5.27 24.67
CA HIS A 670 -10.12 3.85 24.65
C HIS A 670 -9.32 3.39 25.87
N PHE A 671 -8.62 4.29 26.57
CA PHE A 671 -7.91 3.97 27.81
C PHE A 671 -8.86 3.41 28.89
N LYS A 672 -10.11 3.88 28.93
CA LYS A 672 -11.10 3.44 29.93
C LYS A 672 -11.65 2.06 29.64
N CYS A 673 -11.66 1.63 28.38
CA CYS A 673 -12.12 0.32 27.98
C CYS A 673 -11.58 0.00 26.58
N GLU A 674 -10.79 -1.07 26.49
CA GLU A 674 -10.14 -1.51 25.25
C GLU A 674 -11.18 -1.82 24.15
N VAL A 675 -12.41 -2.19 24.53
CA VAL A 675 -13.54 -2.44 23.64
C VAL A 675 -14.79 -1.73 24.16
N MET A 676 -15.21 -0.66 23.49
CA MET A 676 -16.47 0.06 23.81
C MET A 676 -17.54 -0.25 22.77
N THR A 677 -18.78 -0.47 23.22
CA THR A 677 -19.94 -0.36 22.31
C THR A 677 -20.12 1.09 21.87
N MET A 678 -20.75 1.33 20.72
CA MET A 678 -21.07 2.69 20.26
C MET A 678 -21.83 3.51 21.32
N LEU A 679 -22.74 2.86 22.06
CA LEU A 679 -23.47 3.49 23.18
C LEU A 679 -22.54 3.85 24.35
N GLN A 680 -21.59 2.98 24.70
CA GLN A 680 -20.60 3.26 25.75
C GLN A 680 -19.64 4.37 25.34
N TYR A 681 -19.24 4.37 24.06
CA TYR A 681 -18.45 5.43 23.47
C TYR A 681 -19.20 6.76 23.53
N ALA A 682 -20.45 6.82 23.05
CA ALA A 682 -21.28 8.03 23.10
C ALA A 682 -21.50 8.55 24.53
N ARG A 683 -21.76 7.66 25.50
CA ARG A 683 -21.87 8.03 26.93
C ARG A 683 -20.56 8.54 27.51
N SER A 684 -19.43 7.99 27.07
CA SER A 684 -18.11 8.39 27.54
C SER A 684 -17.56 9.63 26.83
N PHE A 685 -18.05 9.92 25.63
CA PHE A 685 -17.62 11.03 24.79
C PHE A 685 -17.76 12.36 25.53
N GLY A 686 -18.94 12.68 26.06
CA GLY A 686 -19.15 13.93 26.81
C GLY A 686 -18.25 14.08 28.05
N ASN A 687 -17.97 12.96 28.74
CA ASN A 687 -17.02 12.95 29.85
C ASN A 687 -15.58 13.15 29.37
N CYS A 688 -15.19 12.52 28.26
CA CYS A 688 -13.86 12.71 27.68
C CYS A 688 -13.67 14.12 27.12
N VAL A 689 -14.71 14.76 26.57
CA VAL A 689 -14.67 16.16 26.13
C VAL A 689 -14.45 17.06 27.34
N LYS A 690 -15.19 16.83 28.43
CA LYS A 690 -14.99 17.56 29.69
C LYS A 690 -13.59 17.34 30.27
N GLU A 691 -13.08 16.12 30.30
CA GLU A 691 -11.73 15.82 30.78
C GLU A 691 -10.65 16.44 29.89
N SER A 692 -10.83 16.42 28.58
CA SER A 692 -9.92 17.08 27.63
C SER A 692 -9.94 18.59 27.82
N MET A 693 -11.12 19.20 27.96
CA MET A 693 -11.26 20.63 28.29
C MET A 693 -10.64 21.00 29.65
N LYS A 694 -10.70 20.11 30.65
CA LYS A 694 -10.02 20.33 31.93
C LYS A 694 -8.50 20.37 31.77
N ARG A 695 -7.93 19.47 30.94
CA ARG A 695 -6.49 19.47 30.61
C ARG A 695 -6.06 20.74 29.87
N LEU A 696 -6.96 21.31 29.08
CA LEU A 696 -6.80 22.59 28.37
C LEU A 696 -7.06 23.82 29.26
N SER A 697 -7.44 23.63 30.52
CA SER A 697 -7.72 24.72 31.45
C SER A 697 -6.61 24.87 32.49
N SER A 698 -6.35 26.08 32.97
CA SER A 698 -5.28 26.40 33.95
C SER A 698 -5.51 25.84 35.37
N TRP A 699 -6.20 24.70 35.51
CA TRP A 699 -6.54 24.13 36.80
C TRP A 699 -5.51 23.09 37.26
N SER A 700 -4.98 23.27 38.47
CA SER A 700 -4.06 22.36 39.16
C SER A 700 -4.77 21.09 39.62
N ALA A 701 -4.75 20.05 38.81
CA ALA A 701 -5.06 18.68 39.26
C ALA A 701 -4.04 17.70 38.66
N HIS A 702 -3.33 16.97 39.53
CA HIS A 702 -2.42 15.91 39.13
C HIS A 702 -3.22 14.64 38.81
N TYR A 703 -3.19 14.22 37.55
CA TYR A 703 -3.79 12.96 37.11
C TYR A 703 -2.70 11.92 36.86
N PHE A 704 -2.87 10.73 37.41
CA PHE A 704 -2.07 9.57 37.09
C PHE A 704 -2.50 9.03 35.71
N THR A 705 -1.76 9.38 34.66
CA THR A 705 -1.83 8.70 33.36
C THR A 705 -0.89 7.49 33.37
N ASN A 706 -1.20 6.48 32.53
CA ASN A 706 -0.24 5.41 32.26
C ASN A 706 1.08 6.06 31.76
N PRO A 707 2.25 5.69 32.32
CA PRO A 707 3.54 6.32 32.02
C PRO A 707 3.82 6.50 30.52
N ASN A 708 3.28 5.60 29.69
CA ASN A 708 3.68 5.42 28.29
C ASN A 708 2.81 6.13 27.25
N SER A 709 1.71 6.78 27.61
CA SER A 709 0.84 7.48 26.64
C SER A 709 1.08 8.98 26.71
N TRP A 710 1.27 9.66 25.57
CA TRP A 710 1.45 11.12 25.53
C TRP A 710 1.15 11.69 24.17
N TYR A 711 0.61 12.89 24.24
CA TYR A 711 0.34 13.80 23.15
C TYR A 711 0.69 15.19 23.67
N PRO A 712 1.16 16.12 22.83
CA PRO A 712 1.39 17.50 23.24
C PRO A 712 0.07 18.08 23.79
N LEU A 713 0.14 18.73 24.95
CA LEU A 713 -0.98 19.48 25.49
C LEU A 713 -1.12 20.75 24.62
N PRO A 714 -2.32 21.05 24.08
CA PRO A 714 -2.50 22.28 23.31
C PRO A 714 -2.13 23.52 24.13
N GLU A 715 -1.42 24.44 23.50
CA GLU A 715 -1.04 25.71 24.11
C GLU A 715 -2.27 26.63 24.21
N GLY A 716 -2.44 27.24 25.39
CA GLY A 716 -3.56 28.12 25.69
C GLY A 716 -4.39 27.59 26.84
N THR A 717 -4.15 28.10 28.05
CA THR A 717 -4.95 27.74 29.22
C THR A 717 -6.11 28.72 29.37
N ILE A 718 -7.34 28.23 29.22
CA ILE A 718 -8.54 28.98 29.61
C ILE A 718 -8.76 28.77 31.10
N HIS A 719 -9.12 29.80 31.87
CA HIS A 719 -9.40 29.56 33.28
C HIS A 719 -10.62 28.63 33.39
N PHE A 720 -10.59 27.58 34.22
CA PHE A 720 -11.72 26.63 34.31
C PHE A 720 -13.08 27.31 34.56
N ARG A 721 -13.06 28.47 35.25
CA ARG A 721 -14.24 29.31 35.51
C ARG A 721 -14.83 29.98 34.26
N GLU A 722 -14.02 30.17 33.23
CA GLU A 722 -14.38 30.80 31.96
C GLU A 722 -14.92 29.77 30.94
N LEU A 723 -14.82 28.48 31.23
CA LEU A 723 -15.40 27.44 30.38
C LEU A 723 -16.93 27.56 30.38
N PRO A 724 -17.57 27.67 29.20
CA PRO A 724 -19.03 27.72 29.12
C PRO A 724 -19.62 26.41 29.65
N LYS A 725 -20.48 26.52 30.67
CA LYS A 725 -21.21 25.38 31.24
C LYS A 725 -22.34 25.00 30.29
N LEU A 726 -22.29 23.77 29.76
CA LEU A 726 -23.44 23.18 29.08
C LEU A 726 -24.59 23.07 30.11
N LYS A 727 -25.73 23.68 29.80
CA LYS A 727 -26.96 23.43 30.57
C LYS A 727 -27.33 21.95 30.35
N PRO A 728 -27.69 21.18 31.39
CA PRO A 728 -28.22 19.84 31.19
C PRO A 728 -29.44 19.92 30.26
N LEU A 729 -29.58 18.97 29.33
CA LEU A 729 -30.89 18.78 28.70
C LEU A 729 -31.91 18.51 29.82
N PRO A 730 -33.16 19.00 29.71
CA PRO A 730 -34.23 18.47 30.52
C PRO A 730 -34.22 16.94 30.38
N ALA A 731 -34.35 16.23 31.50
CA ALA A 731 -34.38 14.78 31.47
C ALA A 731 -35.56 14.35 30.59
N ALA A 732 -35.27 13.76 29.42
CA ALA A 732 -36.28 13.05 28.68
C ALA A 732 -36.68 11.85 29.53
N ASN A 733 -37.91 11.83 30.03
CA ASN A 733 -38.47 10.68 30.72
C ASN A 733 -38.58 9.55 29.68
N GLN A 734 -37.63 8.62 29.67
CA GLN A 734 -37.81 7.37 28.94
C GLN A 734 -38.89 6.55 29.63
N SER A 735 -39.79 5.95 28.86
CA SER A 735 -40.78 5.03 29.40
C SER A 735 -40.09 3.81 30.02
N ASP A 736 -40.69 3.28 31.09
CA ASP A 736 -40.20 2.08 31.76
C ASP A 736 -40.13 0.90 30.78
N GLU A 737 -41.06 0.82 29.83
CA GLU A 737 -41.09 -0.20 28.76
C GLU A 737 -39.88 -0.12 27.83
N SER A 738 -39.50 1.08 27.40
CA SER A 738 -38.28 1.27 26.60
C SER A 738 -37.09 0.78 27.40
N CYS A 739 -36.99 1.18 28.67
CA CYS A 739 -35.94 0.73 29.61
C CYS A 739 -35.94 -0.78 29.81
N GLN A 740 -37.07 -1.46 29.68
CA GLN A 740 -37.21 -2.90 29.85
C GLN A 740 -36.78 -3.66 28.59
N LEU A 741 -37.18 -3.20 27.41
CA LEU A 741 -36.75 -3.71 26.11
C LEU A 741 -35.22 -3.60 25.96
N LEU A 742 -34.70 -2.46 26.39
CA LEU A 742 -33.28 -2.15 26.50
C LEU A 742 -32.55 -3.28 27.26
N LYS A 743 -33.07 -3.67 28.43
CA LYS A 743 -32.50 -4.68 29.33
C LYS A 743 -32.54 -6.10 28.77
N GLU A 744 -33.65 -6.51 28.15
CA GLU A 744 -33.83 -7.84 27.55
C GLU A 744 -32.85 -8.08 26.41
N PHE A 745 -32.69 -7.11 25.52
CA PHE A 745 -31.76 -7.18 24.39
C PHE A 745 -30.30 -7.39 24.84
N SER A 746 -29.89 -6.71 25.91
CA SER A 746 -28.56 -6.89 26.51
C SER A 746 -28.36 -8.25 27.18
N SER A 747 -29.44 -8.96 27.54
CA SER A 747 -29.37 -10.25 28.24
C SER A 747 -29.38 -11.44 27.28
N ILE A 748 -30.12 -11.35 26.16
CA ILE A 748 -30.27 -12.41 25.16
C ILE A 748 -29.02 -12.54 24.28
N TYR A 749 -28.41 -11.41 23.88
CA TYR A 749 -27.33 -11.42 22.89
C TYR A 749 -25.91 -11.31 23.47
N GLY A 750 -25.75 -11.27 24.80
CA GLY A 750 -24.44 -11.18 25.46
C GLY A 750 -23.61 -9.93 25.08
N ARG A 751 -22.34 -9.87 25.51
CA ARG A 751 -21.43 -8.78 25.08
C ARG A 751 -21.23 -8.86 23.57
N ALA A 752 -21.22 -7.70 22.91
CA ALA A 752 -20.92 -7.60 21.49
C ALA A 752 -19.62 -8.34 21.14
N VAL A 753 -19.72 -9.22 20.15
CA VAL A 753 -18.56 -9.83 19.47
C VAL A 753 -17.86 -8.74 18.67
N ARG A 754 -16.53 -8.84 18.52
CA ARG A 754 -15.70 -7.92 17.72
C ARG A 754 -16.45 -7.47 16.46
N GLN A 755 -16.65 -6.16 16.31
CA GLN A 755 -16.76 -5.61 14.97
C GLN A 755 -15.39 -5.84 14.32
N ARG A 756 -15.33 -6.66 13.28
CA ARG A 756 -14.12 -6.80 12.47
C ARG A 756 -13.81 -5.42 11.91
N SER A 757 -12.81 -4.75 12.47
CA SER A 757 -12.23 -3.57 11.83
C SER A 757 -11.59 -4.02 10.51
N GLY A 758 -11.58 -3.20 9.47
CA GLY A 758 -10.83 -3.48 8.23
C GLY A 758 -9.34 -3.81 8.45
N ARG A 759 -8.80 -3.53 9.64
CA ARG A 759 -7.50 -4.05 10.14
C ARG A 759 -7.39 -5.58 10.19
N GLN A 760 -8.50 -6.33 10.23
CA GLN A 760 -8.50 -7.79 10.28
C GLN A 760 -8.68 -8.45 8.91
N GLU A 761 -9.20 -7.72 7.93
CA GLU A 761 -9.43 -8.26 6.58
C GLU A 761 -8.25 -8.02 5.63
N THR A 762 -7.32 -7.11 5.99
CA THR A 762 -6.22 -6.67 5.11
C THR A 762 -4.82 -7.14 5.53
N THR A 763 -4.72 -8.06 6.49
CA THR A 763 -3.48 -8.79 6.78
C THR A 763 -3.67 -10.24 6.33
N MET A 764 -2.71 -10.77 5.57
CA MET A 764 -2.69 -12.13 5.00
C MET A 764 -2.62 -13.29 6.02
N ALA A 765 -3.27 -13.12 7.17
CA ALA A 765 -3.50 -14.14 8.18
C ALA A 765 -5.01 -14.35 8.31
N LYS A 766 -5.59 -15.18 7.42
CA LYS A 766 -6.87 -15.85 7.71
C LYS A 766 -6.63 -16.81 8.88
N SER A 767 -6.78 -16.34 10.12
CA SER A 767 -6.93 -17.23 11.28
C SER A 767 -8.40 -17.28 11.67
N GLY A 768 -9.12 -18.23 11.05
CA GLY A 768 -10.49 -18.60 11.37
C GLY A 768 -10.55 -19.51 12.59
N THR A 769 -10.33 -18.94 13.77
CA THR A 769 -10.68 -19.62 15.04
C THR A 769 -11.15 -18.58 16.04
N LEU A 770 -12.40 -18.75 16.49
CA LEU A 770 -12.94 -17.98 17.60
C LEU A 770 -12.23 -18.40 18.90
N PRO A 771 -12.25 -17.56 19.96
CA PRO A 771 -11.77 -17.97 21.27
C PRO A 771 -12.43 -19.28 21.73
N PRO A 772 -11.73 -20.17 22.47
CA PRO A 772 -12.27 -21.46 22.92
C PRO A 772 -13.64 -21.37 23.63
N THR A 773 -13.93 -20.23 24.26
CA THR A 773 -15.21 -19.92 24.91
C THR A 773 -16.41 -19.87 23.96
N CYS A 774 -16.20 -19.69 22.66
CA CYS A 774 -17.26 -19.72 21.65
C CYS A 774 -17.61 -21.13 21.17
N TYR A 775 -16.80 -22.15 21.52
CA TYR A 775 -17.05 -23.56 21.20
C TYR A 775 -17.62 -24.35 22.40
N GLN A 776 -17.83 -23.69 23.55
CA GLN A 776 -18.55 -24.31 24.66
C GLN A 776 -20.05 -24.22 24.40
N VAL A 777 -20.54 -25.07 23.50
CA VAL A 777 -21.96 -25.39 23.43
C VAL A 777 -22.22 -26.47 24.46
N ASN A 778 -22.63 -26.05 25.66
CA ASN A 778 -23.40 -26.86 26.59
C ASN A 778 -24.30 -25.91 27.38
N LEU A 779 -25.18 -25.22 26.66
CA LEU A 779 -26.43 -24.76 27.23
C LEU A 779 -27.50 -25.75 26.75
N PRO A 780 -28.29 -26.36 27.64
CA PRO A 780 -29.37 -27.22 27.22
C PRO A 780 -30.30 -26.41 26.33
N ILE A 781 -30.52 -26.88 25.11
CA ILE A 781 -31.59 -26.38 24.24
C ILE A 781 -32.88 -26.72 24.97
N GLN A 782 -33.46 -25.75 25.67
CA GLN A 782 -34.87 -25.82 26.03
C GLN A 782 -35.63 -25.31 24.81
N GLU A 783 -36.25 -26.23 24.07
CA GLU A 783 -37.36 -25.87 23.20
C GLU A 783 -38.44 -25.24 24.08
N VAL A 784 -38.57 -23.92 24.01
CA VAL A 784 -39.75 -23.24 24.55
C VAL A 784 -40.78 -23.25 23.44
N THR A 785 -41.59 -24.30 23.40
CA THR A 785 -42.82 -24.33 22.61
C THR A 785 -43.74 -23.25 23.17
N LEU A 786 -43.96 -22.17 22.42
CA LEU A 786 -44.97 -21.17 22.75
C LEU A 786 -46.35 -21.81 22.58
N HIS A 787 -46.87 -22.43 23.64
CA HIS A 787 -48.26 -22.83 23.69
C HIS A 787 -49.12 -21.57 23.82
N ARG A 788 -49.79 -21.24 22.71
CA ARG A 788 -50.88 -20.27 22.67
C ARG A 788 -52.05 -20.88 23.44
N GLN A 789 -52.22 -20.50 24.70
CA GLN A 789 -53.45 -20.82 25.44
C GLN A 789 -54.60 -20.02 24.82
N LEU A 790 -55.43 -20.73 24.06
CA LEU A 790 -56.86 -20.43 23.99
C LEU A 790 -57.46 -21.09 25.22
N ASP A 791 -58.18 -20.31 26.03
CA ASP A 791 -58.94 -20.85 27.14
C ASP A 791 -60.02 -21.79 26.60
N GLU A 792 -59.98 -23.06 27.01
CA GLU A 792 -61.16 -23.91 27.14
C GLU A 792 -60.85 -25.09 28.09
N GLU A 793 -61.48 -25.03 29.26
CA GLU A 793 -62.02 -26.09 30.12
C GLU A 793 -61.25 -27.41 30.44
N ASN A 794 -61.26 -27.69 31.76
CA ASN A 794 -61.41 -29.01 32.41
C ASN A 794 -60.23 -29.99 32.55
N GLU A 795 -59.89 -30.18 33.84
CA GLU A 795 -59.82 -31.45 34.57
C GLU A 795 -58.69 -32.50 34.35
N LEU A 796 -58.03 -32.78 35.50
CA LEU A 796 -57.61 -34.09 36.05
C LEU A 796 -56.32 -34.82 35.56
N ASN A 797 -55.43 -34.99 36.55
CA ASN A 797 -54.58 -36.16 36.87
C ASN A 797 -53.34 -36.55 36.03
N GLY A 798 -52.16 -36.51 36.68
CA GLY A 798 -51.50 -37.76 37.11
C GLY A 798 -50.21 -38.25 36.42
N ILE A 799 -49.09 -38.15 37.16
CA ILE A 799 -48.02 -39.16 37.44
C ILE A 799 -47.10 -39.77 36.33
N VAL A 800 -45.80 -39.86 36.69
CA VAL A 800 -44.70 -40.82 36.34
C VAL A 800 -43.78 -40.53 35.12
N GLY A 801 -42.45 -40.58 35.34
CA GLY A 801 -41.39 -40.70 34.31
C GLY A 801 -41.10 -42.17 33.92
N PRO A 802 -39.85 -42.62 33.69
CA PRO A 802 -38.72 -42.10 32.91
C PRO A 802 -38.23 -43.11 31.83
N GLY A 803 -37.23 -42.76 31.00
CA GLY A 803 -36.23 -43.75 30.53
C GLY A 803 -35.86 -43.82 29.03
N ASN A 804 -34.55 -44.08 28.85
CA ASN A 804 -33.85 -44.79 27.76
C ASN A 804 -33.23 -44.04 26.55
N GLN A 805 -31.89 -44.12 26.49
CA GLN A 805 -30.98 -44.23 25.33
C GLN A 805 -31.34 -45.46 24.43
N PRO A 806 -30.75 -45.77 23.23
CA PRO A 806 -29.37 -45.45 22.77
C PRO A 806 -29.09 -45.36 21.23
N ASN A 807 -27.79 -45.14 20.86
CA ASN A 807 -27.01 -45.74 19.73
C ASN A 807 -27.42 -45.44 18.24
N ILE A 808 -26.60 -45.43 17.17
CA ILE A 808 -25.20 -45.84 16.83
C ILE A 808 -24.88 -45.49 15.33
N GLU A 809 -23.59 -45.53 14.92
CA GLU A 809 -22.97 -45.78 13.56
C GLU A 809 -23.06 -44.74 12.40
N ASP A 810 -21.93 -44.20 11.90
CA ASP A 810 -20.98 -44.67 10.83
C ASP A 810 -21.40 -44.16 9.43
N ALA A 811 -20.69 -43.25 8.73
CA ALA A 811 -19.39 -43.30 8.03
C ALA A 811 -19.59 -43.37 6.49
N GLN A 812 -18.60 -42.86 5.72
CA GLN A 812 -18.38 -42.95 4.26
C GLN A 812 -19.16 -41.98 3.34
N ASP A 813 -18.67 -41.44 2.22
CA ASP A 813 -17.33 -41.21 1.62
C ASP A 813 -17.55 -40.39 0.31
N VAL A 814 -16.52 -39.67 -0.17
CA VAL A 814 -16.22 -39.23 -1.58
C VAL A 814 -17.24 -38.37 -2.37
N ASP A 815 -16.87 -37.14 -2.79
CA ASP A 815 -16.26 -36.91 -4.13
C ASP A 815 -15.94 -35.43 -4.42
N SER A 816 -14.84 -35.27 -5.12
CA SER A 816 -14.25 -34.07 -5.70
C SER A 816 -14.97 -33.60 -6.98
N SER A 817 -15.16 -32.30 -7.12
CA SER A 817 -15.21 -31.66 -8.43
C SER A 817 -14.53 -30.29 -8.39
N GLU A 818 -13.55 -30.16 -9.27
CA GLU A 818 -12.73 -28.98 -9.51
C GLU A 818 -13.57 -27.89 -10.18
N GLY A 819 -13.49 -26.68 -9.64
CA GLY A 819 -13.99 -25.46 -10.28
C GLY A 819 -12.97 -24.36 -10.06
N GLU A 820 -12.32 -23.95 -11.14
CA GLU A 820 -11.39 -22.83 -11.22
C GLU A 820 -12.07 -21.54 -10.70
N VAL A 821 -11.43 -20.85 -9.75
CA VAL A 821 -11.83 -19.50 -9.34
C VAL A 821 -10.65 -18.57 -9.53
N GLU A 822 -10.70 -17.81 -10.64
CA GLU A 822 -9.88 -16.64 -10.88
C GLU A 822 -10.09 -15.62 -9.74
N TYR A 823 -9.00 -15.19 -9.10
CA TYR A 823 -9.03 -14.07 -8.15
C TYR A 823 -8.58 -12.80 -8.87
N ASP A 824 -9.56 -12.08 -9.43
CA ASP A 824 -9.39 -10.70 -9.82
C ASP A 824 -9.33 -9.82 -8.57
N SER A 825 -8.26 -9.05 -8.49
CA SER A 825 -8.11 -7.95 -7.56
C SER A 825 -8.49 -6.68 -8.29
N ASP A 826 -9.71 -6.18 -8.11
CA ASP A 826 -10.01 -4.77 -8.32
C ASP A 826 -11.24 -4.35 -7.49
N GLU A 827 -11.08 -3.23 -6.79
CA GLU A 827 -12.20 -2.41 -6.35
C GLU A 827 -12.78 -1.73 -7.60
N SER A 828 -13.88 -2.26 -8.13
CA SER A 828 -14.75 -1.50 -9.03
C SER A 828 -16.22 -1.74 -8.70
N GLU A 829 -16.96 -0.65 -8.80
CA GLU A 829 -18.39 -0.46 -8.57
C GLU A 829 -19.25 -1.60 -9.13
N LEU A 830 -20.18 -2.11 -8.32
CA LEU A 830 -21.31 -2.88 -8.83
C LEU A 830 -22.44 -1.89 -9.16
N GLU A 831 -22.49 -1.46 -10.43
CA GLU A 831 -23.72 -0.97 -11.04
C GLU A 831 -24.69 -2.16 -11.19
N PHE A 832 -25.84 -2.08 -10.53
CA PHE A 832 -26.96 -2.98 -10.75
C PHE A 832 -27.81 -2.41 -11.90
N GLU A 833 -27.62 -2.89 -13.12
CA GLU A 833 -28.63 -2.77 -14.17
C GLU A 833 -29.77 -3.76 -13.90
N GLY A 834 -30.99 -3.24 -13.92
CA GLY A 834 -32.22 -4.03 -13.78
C GLY A 834 -32.78 -4.49 -15.11
N ASP A 835 -33.63 -5.51 -15.04
CA ASP A 835 -34.72 -5.76 -15.97
C ASP A 835 -35.82 -6.52 -15.18
N ASN A 836 -36.92 -5.85 -14.86
CA ASN A 836 -38.20 -5.81 -15.60
C ASN A 836 -39.09 -7.04 -15.35
N ASP A 837 -40.23 -6.83 -14.64
CA ASP A 837 -41.51 -6.84 -15.36
C ASP A 837 -42.71 -6.33 -14.52
N GLN A 838 -43.22 -5.18 -14.97
CA GLN A 838 -44.62 -4.87 -15.28
C GLN A 838 -45.76 -5.49 -14.43
N ARG A 839 -46.53 -4.61 -13.76
CA ARG A 839 -47.93 -4.32 -14.18
C ARG A 839 -48.55 -3.09 -13.49
N ASN A 840 -48.65 -2.01 -14.28
CA ASN A 840 -49.75 -1.04 -14.48
C ASN A 840 -50.71 -0.62 -13.34
N GLN A 841 -50.56 0.66 -12.96
CA GLN A 841 -51.47 1.81 -13.15
C GLN A 841 -52.91 1.85 -12.54
N PRO A 842 -53.43 3.07 -12.26
CA PRO A 842 -54.29 3.41 -11.12
C PRO A 842 -55.73 3.73 -11.52
N LEU A 843 -56.65 3.86 -10.56
CA LEU A 843 -57.85 4.69 -10.66
C LEU A 843 -58.38 5.12 -9.28
N SER A 844 -59.10 6.24 -9.31
CA SER A 844 -59.32 7.26 -8.29
C SER A 844 -60.50 7.04 -7.32
N ALA A 845 -60.32 7.65 -6.14
CA ALA A 845 -61.27 8.22 -5.16
C ALA A 845 -62.78 8.02 -5.33
N GLU A 846 -63.45 7.60 -4.24
CA GLU A 846 -64.40 8.47 -3.51
C GLU A 846 -64.93 7.85 -2.18
N HIS A 847 -65.07 8.74 -1.17
CA HIS A 847 -65.92 8.67 0.06
C HIS A 847 -65.48 7.89 1.32
N ALA A 848 -64.69 8.60 2.15
CA ALA A 848 -64.86 8.97 3.57
C ALA A 848 -65.51 8.04 4.64
N ALA A 849 -64.83 8.05 5.80
CA ALA A 849 -65.25 7.78 7.18
C ALA A 849 -65.09 6.35 7.75
N ASP A 850 -63.87 6.01 8.16
CA ASP A 850 -63.55 5.62 9.55
C ASP A 850 -62.01 5.60 9.77
N THR A 851 -61.50 6.56 10.54
CA THR A 851 -60.13 6.63 11.08
C THR A 851 -60.00 5.70 12.28
N PRO A 852 -58.97 4.82 12.31
CA PRO A 852 -57.72 5.21 12.96
C PRO A 852 -56.51 5.06 12.04
N GLU A 853 -55.69 6.11 12.01
CA GLU A 853 -54.46 6.22 11.22
C GLU A 853 -53.27 5.46 11.82
N LEU A 854 -52.45 4.98 10.87
CA LEU A 854 -51.03 4.62 10.93
C LEU A 854 -50.65 3.29 11.62
N ALA A 855 -50.52 2.25 10.77
CA ALA A 855 -49.50 1.23 10.93
C ALA A 855 -48.59 1.20 9.69
N ARG A 856 -47.59 2.07 9.66
CA ARG A 856 -46.31 1.86 8.98
C ARG A 856 -45.27 2.68 9.73
N GLU A 857 -44.28 2.00 10.29
CA GLU A 857 -42.87 2.37 10.16
C GLU A 857 -42.04 1.44 11.06
N ALA A 858 -41.06 0.79 10.43
CA ALA A 858 -39.96 0.17 11.13
C ALA A 858 -39.10 1.28 11.74
N PHE A 859 -38.92 1.28 13.07
CA PHE A 859 -37.76 1.90 13.68
C PHE A 859 -37.33 1.14 14.94
N PHE A 860 -36.01 0.98 14.99
CA PHE A 860 -35.13 0.46 16.03
C PHE A 860 -35.43 0.97 17.46
N LEU A 861 -34.79 0.38 18.49
CA LEU A 861 -33.74 1.03 19.32
C LEU A 861 -33.48 0.32 20.67
N ILE A 862 -32.18 -0.01 20.91
CA ILE A 862 -31.36 0.12 22.16
C ILE A 862 -31.84 -0.81 23.33
N GLY A 863 -31.07 -1.56 24.18
CA GLY A 863 -29.86 -1.34 25.06
C GLY A 863 -30.01 -1.01 26.60
N SER A 864 -29.81 -1.99 27.50
CA SER A 864 -29.25 -1.98 28.90
C SER A 864 -30.06 -2.08 30.24
N ARG A 865 -29.64 -3.09 31.05
CA ARG A 865 -29.42 -3.19 32.54
C ARG A 865 -30.33 -3.96 33.57
N SER A 866 -29.93 -5.21 33.78
CA SER A 866 -29.60 -5.98 35.02
C SER A 866 -30.65 -6.40 36.06
N ARG A 867 -30.70 -7.72 36.30
CA ARG A 867 -31.28 -8.35 37.49
C ARG A 867 -30.41 -9.50 38.02
N PHE A 868 -29.20 -9.22 38.48
CA PHE A 868 -28.60 -10.00 39.56
C PHE A 868 -27.96 -9.04 40.54
N GLY A 869 -28.77 -8.65 41.53
CA GLY A 869 -28.33 -7.88 42.68
C GLY A 869 -27.26 -8.64 43.46
N ARG A 870 -25.99 -8.36 43.13
CA ARG A 870 -24.92 -8.36 44.12
C ARG A 870 -24.53 -6.91 44.40
N THR A 871 -24.78 -6.51 45.64
CA THR A 871 -24.36 -5.23 46.20
C THR A 871 -22.88 -5.31 46.53
N VAL A 872 -22.05 -4.49 45.87
CA VAL A 872 -20.72 -4.12 46.39
C VAL A 872 -20.79 -2.63 46.71
N ARG A 873 -20.78 -2.33 48.01
CA ARG A 873 -20.76 -0.97 48.57
C ARG A 873 -19.36 -0.39 48.50
N PHE A 874 -19.23 0.88 48.13
CA PHE A 874 -18.22 1.77 48.73
C PHE A 874 -18.83 3.14 49.05
N ASN A 875 -18.88 3.40 50.36
CA ASN A 875 -19.00 4.62 51.15
C ASN A 875 -19.92 5.78 50.71
N GLY A 876 -20.92 6.01 51.56
CA GLY A 876 -21.23 7.36 52.04
C GLY A 876 -20.75 7.51 53.49
N ARG A 877 -20.09 8.63 53.82
CA ARG A 877 -20.13 9.22 55.16
C ARG A 877 -20.75 10.62 55.04
N PHE A 878 -21.57 10.92 56.04
CA PHE A 878 -22.58 11.97 56.12
C PHE A 878 -22.04 13.40 56.28
N VAL A 879 -22.89 14.33 55.83
CA VAL A 879 -23.25 15.66 56.38
C VAL A 879 -22.44 16.16 57.60
N GLN A 880 -21.74 17.28 57.41
CA GLN A 880 -22.22 18.59 57.88
C GLN A 880 -22.06 19.62 56.75
#